data_AF-A0A939ZJA2-F1
#
_entry.id   AF-A0A939ZJA2-F1
#
_cell.length_a   1.000
_cell.length_b   1.000
_cell.length_c   1.000
_cell.angle_alpha   90.00
_cell.angle_beta   90.00
_cell.angle_gamma   90.00
#
_symmetry.space_group_name_H-M   'P 1'
#
loop_
_entity.id
_entity.type
_entity.pdbx_description
1 polymer ?
#
loop_
_entity_poly.entity_id
_entity_poly.type
_entity_poly.pdbx_seq_one_letter_code
_entity_poly.pdbx_strand_id
1 'polypeptide(L)'
;MFEKTKTRILNRIWPLLPEEAQYNHDHAGTVGAYKLWKLCKYYTNTPDLYLKLLDTEYEKPLFLRRKPSVSVMVTGGEAGLKKTLMSLEDQACAKIESVNVCGVNIKETDSLVRKSESEYIAFVRSGAVLQNRAFYECGKAVLSENGPALIYSDEDFIDDEGVRSKPFFKADYAPDQLMSHNYFGGFVFVSRKAYIDAGGLEEGTSEDPFYDLWLRISERGKVAHVDRVLFHRTGDMENSQADPEAVKRALARRNLKGSVSVVEDRCIIDHETEGLVSIVIPSKDNPGYLKDCLSSLDEVTLYKDYEIILVDNGSSEDNKKIYEELCSKYNAKYIYEKKDFNFSYMCNLGAKNASGDVLVFLNDDIKITEPKWLGSMAGQARISYAGAVGCMLLYPEGNMIQHCGTKDCVDGPNHIYQGYHPGDEGCPDAIFPMDVNGVTAACLAVEKSKFDAVGGFDEEMTVCYNDVALCYDLINAGYVNCVRGDIRLIHKESVSRGTDDLNETKYRRLIKEHTRLYAKHALKNSPHPYYNINLAMRYAGTGPDYTRWMYKVKTKARKMTPAEIKAWKEAPVREDMEIAFDEIDAFKYVHIFGWSFATDYKFNHKTDRRMVIYDDKNFYLAELQSWYRPDAYKLKRIPNTEFCGFIAQFDNGLIEEGRYKLCLWTNIGKFETGKELIR
;
A
#
# COMPACT_ATOMS: atom_id res chain seq x y z
N MET A 1 10.07 35.28 -15.67
CA MET A 1 9.97 33.89 -16.21
C MET A 1 9.23 32.95 -15.24
N PHE A 2 9.45 33.04 -13.91
CA PHE A 2 8.72 32.25 -12.90
C PHE A 2 7.22 32.64 -12.73
N GLU A 3 6.83 33.92 -12.75
CA GLU A 3 5.40 34.31 -12.68
C GLU A 3 4.62 33.90 -13.93
N LYS A 4 5.21 34.06 -15.12
CA LYS A 4 4.63 33.57 -16.39
C LYS A 4 4.43 32.05 -16.43
N THR A 5 5.04 31.27 -15.54
CA THR A 5 4.85 29.82 -15.44
C THR A 5 3.73 29.48 -14.47
N LYS A 6 3.62 30.23 -13.36
CA LYS A 6 2.63 30.02 -12.30
C LYS A 6 1.21 30.45 -12.69
N THR A 7 1.08 31.59 -13.37
CA THR A 7 -0.18 32.06 -13.97
C THR A 7 -0.62 31.14 -15.12
N ARG A 8 0.32 30.52 -15.82
CA ARG A 8 0.05 29.57 -16.92
C ARG A 8 -0.44 28.21 -16.41
N ILE A 9 0.04 27.76 -15.24
CA ILE A 9 -0.43 26.55 -14.56
C ILE A 9 -1.84 26.77 -14.01
N LEU A 10 -2.08 27.89 -13.30
CA LEU A 10 -3.40 28.21 -12.76
C LEU A 10 -4.44 28.45 -13.86
N ASN A 11 -4.10 29.18 -14.93
CA ASN A 11 -5.01 29.43 -16.06
C ASN A 11 -5.27 28.19 -16.93
N ARG A 12 -4.43 27.14 -16.85
CA ARG A 12 -4.65 25.85 -17.55
C ARG A 12 -5.46 24.85 -16.73
N ILE A 13 -5.43 24.95 -15.40
CA ILE A 13 -6.17 24.06 -14.49
C ILE A 13 -7.60 24.56 -14.27
N TRP A 14 -7.80 25.89 -14.26
CA TRP A 14 -9.08 26.51 -13.94
C TRP A 14 -10.28 26.12 -14.82
N PRO A 15 -10.15 26.06 -16.17
CA PRO A 15 -11.28 25.71 -17.04
C PRO A 15 -11.73 24.24 -16.93
N LEU A 16 -10.95 23.41 -16.24
CA LEU A 16 -11.14 21.96 -16.15
C LEU A 16 -11.83 21.54 -14.84
N LEU A 17 -12.23 22.49 -14.00
CA LEU A 17 -12.99 22.24 -12.77
C LEU A 17 -14.50 22.11 -13.08
N PRO A 18 -15.28 21.30 -12.34
CA PRO A 18 -16.74 21.26 -12.47
C PRO A 18 -17.38 22.64 -12.31
N GLU A 19 -18.52 22.91 -12.96
CA GLU A 19 -19.22 24.22 -12.89
C GLU A 19 -19.52 24.65 -11.43
N GLU A 20 -19.85 23.70 -10.54
CA GLU A 20 -20.09 24.01 -9.12
C GLU A 20 -18.82 24.44 -8.36
N ALA A 21 -17.64 24.01 -8.84
CA ALA A 21 -16.34 24.41 -8.31
C ALA A 21 -15.88 25.77 -8.87
N GLN A 22 -16.28 26.09 -10.10
CA GLN A 22 -15.98 27.39 -10.73
C GLN A 22 -16.83 28.53 -10.15
N TYR A 23 -18.09 28.26 -9.76
CA TYR A 23 -19.05 29.27 -9.27
C TYR A 23 -18.68 29.90 -7.91
N ASN A 24 -17.85 29.23 -7.10
CA ASN A 24 -17.52 29.66 -5.72
C ASN A 24 -16.34 30.65 -5.62
N HIS A 25 -15.73 31.05 -6.74
CA HIS A 25 -14.59 31.98 -6.71
C HIS A 25 -15.00 33.42 -6.40
N ASP A 26 -16.19 33.84 -6.83
CA ASP A 26 -16.59 35.25 -6.71
C ASP A 26 -16.97 35.66 -5.28
N HIS A 27 -17.17 34.70 -4.37
CA HIS A 27 -17.64 34.97 -3.01
C HIS A 27 -16.74 34.41 -1.88
N ALA A 28 -15.69 33.66 -2.20
CA ALA A 28 -14.83 33.06 -1.18
C ALA A 28 -13.34 33.25 -1.52
N GLY A 29 -12.73 34.30 -0.98
CA GLY A 29 -11.26 34.46 -1.00
C GLY A 29 -10.53 33.22 -0.45
N THR A 30 -9.27 33.03 -0.88
CA THR A 30 -8.24 32.01 -0.56
C THR A 30 -8.50 30.86 0.45
N VAL A 31 -9.25 31.08 1.53
CA VAL A 31 -9.80 30.04 2.43
C VAL A 31 -10.85 29.15 1.72
N GLY A 32 -11.56 29.69 0.72
CA GLY A 32 -12.50 28.95 -0.13
C GLY A 32 -11.84 27.85 -0.95
N ALA A 33 -10.65 28.10 -1.49
CA ALA A 33 -9.89 27.11 -2.28
C ALA A 33 -9.47 25.88 -1.46
N TYR A 34 -9.22 26.03 -0.16
CA TYR A 34 -8.84 24.91 0.73
C TYR A 34 -10.06 24.07 1.17
N LYS A 35 -11.24 24.68 1.33
CA LYS A 35 -12.50 23.97 1.55
C LYS A 35 -13.00 23.29 0.27
N LEU A 36 -12.93 23.97 -0.88
CA LEU A 36 -13.16 23.36 -2.20
C LEU A 36 -12.20 22.19 -2.43
N TRP A 37 -10.92 22.31 -2.06
CA TRP A 37 -9.94 21.24 -2.21
C TRP A 37 -10.20 20.06 -1.28
N LYS A 38 -10.73 20.27 -0.06
CA LYS A 38 -11.24 19.17 0.78
C LYS A 38 -12.45 18.46 0.17
N LEU A 39 -13.32 19.20 -0.53
CA LEU A 39 -14.40 18.64 -1.34
C LEU A 39 -13.84 17.90 -2.58
N CYS A 40 -12.85 18.44 -3.28
CA CYS A 40 -12.11 17.77 -4.35
C CYS A 40 -11.34 16.54 -3.83
N LYS A 41 -10.89 16.51 -2.57
CA LYS A 41 -10.30 15.31 -1.97
C LYS A 41 -11.33 14.21 -1.72
N TYR A 42 -12.61 14.59 -1.59
CA TYR A 42 -13.77 13.70 -1.51
C TYR A 42 -14.33 13.32 -2.90
N TYR A 43 -14.13 14.15 -3.93
CA TYR A 43 -14.77 14.00 -5.25
C TYR A 43 -13.81 13.87 -6.45
N THR A 44 -12.50 14.09 -6.31
CA THR A 44 -11.55 14.12 -7.43
C THR A 44 -10.21 13.49 -7.04
N ASN A 45 -10.17 12.16 -7.07
CA ASN A 45 -9.02 11.43 -7.59
C ASN A 45 -8.87 11.83 -9.07
N THR A 46 -8.20 12.92 -9.41
CA THR A 46 -7.89 13.23 -10.82
C THR A 46 -6.45 12.88 -11.14
N PRO A 47 -6.19 11.65 -11.59
CA PRO A 47 -4.91 11.22 -12.12
C PRO A 47 -4.16 12.21 -13.01
N ASP A 48 -4.88 13.00 -13.79
CA ASP A 48 -4.31 13.94 -14.75
C ASP A 48 -3.36 14.97 -14.11
N LEU A 49 -3.58 15.34 -12.84
CA LEU A 49 -2.69 16.25 -12.12
C LEU A 49 -1.38 15.57 -11.73
N TYR A 50 -1.43 14.31 -11.32
CA TYR A 50 -0.24 13.51 -10.99
C TYR A 50 0.59 13.24 -12.25
N LEU A 51 -0.06 12.86 -13.35
CA LEU A 51 0.60 12.56 -14.61
C LEU A 51 1.36 13.78 -15.16
N LYS A 52 0.78 14.98 -15.03
CA LYS A 52 1.45 16.25 -15.37
C LYS A 52 2.64 16.59 -14.45
N LEU A 53 2.68 16.06 -13.21
CA LEU A 53 3.83 16.22 -12.30
C LEU A 53 4.96 15.27 -12.67
N LEU A 54 4.65 14.02 -13.02
CA LEU A 54 5.62 13.05 -13.57
C LEU A 54 6.33 13.59 -14.81
N ASP A 55 5.61 14.26 -15.71
CA ASP A 55 6.19 14.85 -16.93
C ASP A 55 7.25 15.94 -16.64
N THR A 56 7.28 16.48 -15.41
CA THR A 56 8.27 17.48 -15.00
C THR A 56 9.53 16.88 -14.38
N GLU A 57 9.56 15.56 -14.16
CA GLU A 57 10.68 14.80 -13.62
C GLU A 57 11.76 14.54 -14.70
N TYR A 58 12.19 15.61 -15.39
CA TYR A 58 13.34 15.57 -16.30
C TYR A 58 14.64 15.57 -15.48
N GLU A 59 14.95 14.46 -14.82
CA GLU A 59 16.28 14.20 -14.29
C GLU A 59 17.20 13.72 -15.43
N LYS A 60 18.34 14.39 -15.60
CA LYS A 60 19.36 13.99 -16.59
C LYS A 60 19.72 12.51 -16.42
N PRO A 61 19.91 11.75 -17.52
CA PRO A 61 20.24 10.33 -17.43
C PRO A 61 21.53 10.14 -16.62
N LEU A 62 21.46 9.34 -15.58
CA LEU A 62 22.64 8.82 -14.89
C LEU A 62 23.14 7.58 -15.63
N PHE A 63 24.44 7.32 -15.53
CA PHE A 63 25.09 6.20 -16.20
C PHE A 63 24.96 4.93 -15.35
N LEU A 64 24.57 3.79 -15.94
CA LEU A 64 24.65 2.48 -15.29
C LEU A 64 26.09 1.96 -15.32
N ARG A 65 26.61 1.52 -14.17
CA ARG A 65 27.96 0.93 -14.06
C ARG A 65 28.18 -0.24 -15.02
N ARG A 66 27.15 -1.05 -15.25
CA ARG A 66 27.07 -2.12 -16.26
C ARG A 66 25.77 -1.95 -17.03
N LYS A 67 25.82 -2.05 -18.35
CA LYS A 67 24.62 -2.06 -19.19
C LYS A 67 24.23 -3.50 -19.51
N PRO A 68 23.07 -4.00 -19.06
CA PRO A 68 22.59 -5.30 -19.49
C PRO A 68 22.34 -5.30 -21.00
N SER A 69 22.64 -6.42 -21.68
CA SER A 69 22.30 -6.60 -23.09
C SER A 69 20.83 -6.97 -23.22
N VAL A 70 20.11 -6.25 -24.06
CA VAL A 70 18.66 -6.41 -24.22
C VAL A 70 18.30 -6.55 -25.69
N SER A 71 17.57 -7.60 -26.05
CA SER A 71 16.87 -7.70 -27.34
C SER A 71 15.39 -7.35 -27.15
N VAL A 72 14.82 -6.61 -28.08
CA VAL A 72 13.41 -6.18 -28.04
C VAL A 72 12.59 -7.00 -29.01
N MET A 73 11.44 -7.48 -28.54
CA MET A 73 10.40 -8.15 -29.33
C MET A 73 9.16 -7.27 -29.31
N VAL A 74 8.83 -6.67 -30.46
CA VAL A 74 7.61 -5.88 -30.62
C VAL A 74 6.50 -6.80 -31.12
N THR A 75 5.46 -6.99 -30.29
CA THR A 75 4.39 -7.98 -30.51
C THR A 75 3.04 -7.30 -30.72
N GLY A 76 2.06 -7.99 -31.30
CA GLY A 76 0.72 -7.45 -31.58
C GLY A 76 0.52 -6.95 -33.02
N GLY A 77 -0.55 -6.19 -33.27
CA GLY A 77 -0.93 -5.71 -34.61
C GLY A 77 -0.18 -4.44 -35.06
N GLU A 78 -0.56 -3.88 -36.20
CA GLU A 78 0.04 -2.63 -36.73
C GLU A 78 -0.41 -1.36 -35.97
N ALA A 79 -1.52 -1.43 -35.24
CA ALA A 79 -2.06 -0.32 -34.46
C ALA A 79 -1.03 0.18 -33.45
N GLY A 80 -0.69 1.47 -33.51
CA GLY A 80 0.29 2.12 -32.64
C GLY A 80 1.77 1.72 -32.84
N LEU A 81 2.09 0.81 -33.77
CA LEU A 81 3.44 0.25 -33.96
C LEU A 81 4.49 1.33 -34.21
N LYS A 82 4.17 2.30 -35.07
CA LYS A 82 5.07 3.41 -35.39
C LYS A 82 5.46 4.20 -34.14
N LYS A 83 4.50 4.48 -33.25
CA LYS A 83 4.76 5.23 -32.00
C LYS A 83 5.64 4.42 -31.06
N THR A 84 5.39 3.11 -30.95
CA THR A 84 6.22 2.19 -30.18
C THR A 84 7.66 2.19 -30.67
N LEU A 85 7.88 2.03 -31.98
CA LEU A 85 9.22 2.03 -32.58
C LEU A 85 9.95 3.37 -32.35
N MET A 86 9.27 4.50 -32.53
CA MET A 86 9.85 5.82 -32.24
C MET A 86 10.28 5.94 -30.77
N SER A 87 9.46 5.48 -29.82
CA SER A 87 9.81 5.53 -28.39
C SER A 87 10.99 4.64 -28.00
N LEU A 88 11.29 3.60 -28.79
CA LEU A 88 12.45 2.73 -28.61
C LEU A 88 13.75 3.39 -29.06
N GLU A 89 13.72 4.23 -30.11
CA GLU A 89 14.88 5.01 -30.57
C GLU A 89 15.33 6.03 -29.52
N ASP A 90 14.39 6.54 -28.72
CA ASP A 90 14.62 7.55 -27.67
C ASP A 90 15.13 6.97 -26.34
N GLN A 91 15.36 5.65 -26.24
CA GLN A 91 15.75 5.00 -24.98
C GLN A 91 17.19 5.32 -24.58
N ALA A 92 17.35 5.73 -23.32
CA ALA A 92 18.66 6.00 -22.72
C ALA A 92 19.27 4.78 -22.01
N CYS A 93 20.60 4.72 -21.98
CA CYS A 93 21.42 3.97 -21.03
C CYS A 93 21.41 2.42 -21.02
N ALA A 94 20.58 1.72 -21.79
CA ALA A 94 20.75 0.28 -22.06
C ALA A 94 21.41 0.00 -23.41
N LYS A 95 22.04 -1.17 -23.56
CA LYS A 95 22.56 -1.63 -24.87
C LYS A 95 21.46 -2.47 -25.53
N ILE A 96 20.63 -1.81 -26.34
CA ILE A 96 19.65 -2.49 -27.19
C ILE A 96 20.43 -3.16 -28.33
N GLU A 97 20.52 -4.49 -28.32
CA GLU A 97 21.27 -5.26 -29.32
C GLU A 97 20.48 -5.40 -30.63
N SER A 98 19.15 -5.51 -30.53
CA SER A 98 18.26 -5.74 -31.66
C SER A 98 16.83 -5.31 -31.33
N VAL A 99 16.10 -4.78 -32.31
CA VAL A 99 14.64 -4.58 -32.24
C VAL A 99 14.00 -5.42 -33.34
N ASN A 100 13.15 -6.37 -32.95
CA ASN A 100 12.49 -7.29 -33.88
C ASN A 100 10.97 -7.08 -33.84
N VAL A 101 10.37 -6.74 -34.97
CA VAL A 101 8.91 -6.64 -35.11
C VAL A 101 8.38 -8.02 -35.45
N CYS A 102 7.73 -8.67 -34.48
CA CYS A 102 7.28 -10.06 -34.59
C CYS A 102 5.79 -10.19 -34.95
N GLY A 103 5.02 -9.11 -34.77
CA GLY A 103 3.58 -9.12 -34.99
C GLY A 103 2.84 -10.04 -34.01
N VAL A 104 1.82 -10.74 -34.49
CA VAL A 104 1.08 -11.77 -33.73
C VAL A 104 1.67 -13.19 -33.88
N ASN A 105 2.82 -13.33 -34.56
CA ASN A 105 3.42 -14.64 -34.86
C ASN A 105 4.21 -15.17 -33.65
N ILE A 106 3.56 -16.03 -32.87
CA ILE A 106 4.12 -16.59 -31.63
C ILE A 106 5.34 -17.49 -31.91
N LYS A 107 5.26 -18.37 -32.92
CA LYS A 107 6.38 -19.25 -33.31
C LYS A 107 7.63 -18.48 -33.74
N GLU A 108 7.44 -17.43 -34.52
CA GLU A 108 8.55 -16.58 -34.96
C GLU A 108 9.15 -15.82 -33.77
N THR A 109 8.31 -15.27 -32.90
CA THR A 109 8.74 -14.62 -31.65
C THR A 109 9.59 -15.56 -30.80
N ASP A 110 9.12 -16.78 -30.54
CA ASP A 110 9.87 -17.79 -29.77
C ASP A 110 11.22 -18.14 -30.42
N SER A 111 11.23 -18.38 -31.74
CA SER A 111 12.47 -18.65 -32.50
C SER A 111 13.49 -17.51 -32.37
N LEU A 112 13.06 -16.25 -32.45
CA LEU A 112 13.93 -15.09 -32.32
C LEU A 112 14.49 -14.95 -30.90
N VAL A 113 13.67 -15.17 -29.88
CA VAL A 113 14.10 -15.16 -28.47
C VAL A 113 15.15 -16.24 -28.22
N ARG A 114 14.92 -17.46 -28.73
CA ARG A 114 15.88 -18.57 -28.59
C ARG A 114 17.20 -18.31 -29.29
N LYS A 115 17.21 -17.57 -30.41
CA LYS A 115 18.44 -17.21 -31.14
C LYS A 115 19.18 -16.00 -30.57
N SER A 116 18.51 -15.17 -29.77
CA SER A 116 19.15 -14.00 -29.15
C SER A 116 20.30 -14.41 -28.22
N GLU A 117 21.37 -13.60 -28.19
CA GLU A 117 22.48 -13.72 -27.23
C GLU A 117 22.34 -12.75 -26.05
N SER A 118 21.26 -11.96 -26.02
CA SER A 118 21.00 -10.98 -24.97
C SER A 118 20.69 -11.65 -23.63
N GLU A 119 21.11 -10.99 -22.55
CA GLU A 119 20.84 -11.42 -21.18
C GLU A 119 19.34 -11.32 -20.86
N TYR A 120 18.71 -10.24 -21.32
CA TYR A 120 17.28 -9.97 -21.16
C TYR A 120 16.59 -9.76 -22.50
N ILE A 121 15.30 -10.06 -22.51
CA ILE A 121 14.37 -9.82 -23.60
C ILE A 121 13.32 -8.83 -23.12
N ALA A 122 13.13 -7.73 -23.84
CA ALA A 122 12.02 -6.81 -23.61
C ALA A 122 10.88 -7.13 -24.57
N PHE A 123 9.72 -7.50 -24.04
CA PHE A 123 8.49 -7.65 -24.80
C PHE A 123 7.72 -6.33 -24.74
N VAL A 124 7.39 -5.78 -25.91
CA VAL A 124 6.69 -4.51 -26.03
C VAL A 124 5.48 -4.72 -26.96
N ARG A 125 4.27 -4.63 -26.42
CA ARG A 125 3.05 -4.68 -27.22
C ARG A 125 2.95 -3.43 -28.09
N SER A 126 2.60 -3.60 -29.35
CA SER A 126 2.33 -2.51 -30.27
C SER A 126 1.27 -1.57 -29.70
N GLY A 127 1.53 -0.26 -29.76
CA GLY A 127 0.74 0.78 -29.09
C GLY A 127 1.30 1.19 -27.72
N ALA A 128 2.33 0.51 -27.21
CA ALA A 128 3.00 0.94 -25.99
C ALA A 128 4.03 2.02 -26.35
N VAL A 129 3.88 3.21 -25.78
CA VAL A 129 4.83 4.31 -25.92
C VAL A 129 5.69 4.35 -24.67
N LEU A 130 6.97 4.01 -24.80
CA LEU A 130 7.87 3.92 -23.66
C LEU A 130 8.35 5.31 -23.21
N GLN A 131 8.48 5.49 -21.90
CA GLN A 131 9.24 6.62 -21.34
C GLN A 131 10.71 6.49 -21.73
N ASN A 132 11.38 7.62 -21.99
CA ASN A 132 12.79 7.65 -22.45
C ASN A 132 13.80 6.94 -21.52
N ARG A 133 13.43 6.73 -20.25
CA ARG A 133 14.24 6.05 -19.23
C ARG A 133 13.75 4.64 -18.91
N ALA A 134 12.75 4.10 -19.62
CA ALA A 134 12.19 2.78 -19.32
C ALA A 134 13.29 1.70 -19.22
N PHE A 135 14.18 1.64 -20.20
CA PHE A 135 15.29 0.69 -20.22
C PHE A 135 16.34 0.95 -19.14
N TYR A 136 16.55 2.21 -18.75
CA TYR A 136 17.44 2.56 -17.65
C TYR A 136 16.89 2.09 -16.30
N GLU A 137 15.60 2.36 -16.05
CA GLU A 137 14.93 1.99 -14.80
C GLU A 137 14.83 0.46 -14.65
N CYS A 138 14.42 -0.26 -15.70
CA CYS A 138 14.48 -1.73 -15.74
C CYS A 138 15.93 -2.24 -15.61
N GLY A 139 16.89 -1.58 -16.25
CA GLY A 139 18.31 -1.93 -16.14
C GLY A 139 18.85 -1.83 -14.72
N LYS A 140 18.39 -0.89 -13.89
CA LYS A 140 18.73 -0.85 -12.46
C LYS A 140 18.22 -2.09 -11.73
N ALA A 141 16.99 -2.53 -12.02
CA ALA A 141 16.41 -3.72 -11.41
C ALA A 141 17.20 -4.99 -11.78
N VAL A 142 17.67 -5.10 -13.04
CA VAL A 142 18.57 -6.18 -13.48
C VAL A 142 19.86 -6.25 -12.65
N LEU A 143 20.42 -5.10 -12.28
CA LEU A 143 21.67 -5.03 -11.51
C LEU A 143 21.52 -5.34 -10.01
N SER A 144 20.29 -5.63 -9.54
CA SER A 144 20.08 -6.12 -8.18
C SER A 144 20.67 -7.53 -8.00
N GLU A 145 20.89 -7.94 -6.74
CA GLU A 145 21.47 -9.25 -6.42
C GLU A 145 20.61 -10.38 -7.04
N ASN A 146 21.27 -11.24 -7.83
CA ASN A 146 20.68 -12.35 -8.58
C ASN A 146 19.63 -12.00 -9.64
N GLY A 147 19.59 -10.76 -10.17
CA GLY A 147 18.87 -10.34 -11.39
C GLY A 147 17.48 -10.98 -11.62
N PRO A 148 16.36 -10.24 -11.49
CA PRO A 148 15.01 -10.81 -11.56
C PRO A 148 14.74 -11.58 -12.86
N ALA A 149 13.94 -12.65 -12.76
CA ALA A 149 13.51 -13.46 -13.89
C ALA A 149 12.53 -12.69 -14.79
N LEU A 150 11.72 -11.80 -14.19
CA LEU A 150 10.74 -10.96 -14.86
C LEU A 150 10.70 -9.59 -14.20
N ILE A 151 10.58 -8.53 -14.99
CA ILE A 151 10.41 -7.15 -14.53
C ILE A 151 9.20 -6.53 -15.24
N TYR A 152 8.32 -5.88 -14.50
CA TYR A 152 7.22 -5.07 -15.02
C TYR A 152 7.20 -3.70 -14.35
N SER A 153 6.37 -2.79 -14.85
CA SER A 153 6.24 -1.44 -14.33
C SER A 153 4.79 -0.95 -14.30
N ASP A 154 4.55 0.16 -13.61
CA ASP A 154 3.31 0.92 -13.72
C ASP A 154 3.08 1.41 -15.17
N GLU A 155 1.82 1.67 -15.49
CA GLU A 155 1.37 2.12 -16.82
C GLU A 155 0.31 3.22 -16.70
N ASP A 156 0.02 3.90 -17.80
CA ASP A 156 -1.15 4.76 -17.94
C ASP A 156 -1.59 4.81 -19.41
N PHE A 157 -2.44 5.76 -19.78
CA PHE A 157 -2.85 6.02 -21.16
C PHE A 157 -2.31 7.34 -21.67
N ILE A 158 -2.04 7.44 -22.98
CA ILE A 158 -1.69 8.68 -23.67
C ILE A 158 -2.48 8.85 -24.97
N ASP A 159 -3.01 10.06 -25.21
CA ASP A 159 -3.69 10.41 -26.46
C ASP A 159 -2.73 10.94 -27.54
N ASP A 160 -3.28 11.31 -28.71
CA ASP A 160 -2.50 11.82 -29.85
C ASP A 160 -1.88 13.19 -29.58
N GLU A 161 -2.45 13.96 -28.66
CA GLU A 161 -1.98 15.26 -28.19
C GLU A 161 -0.89 15.15 -27.11
N GLY A 162 -0.58 13.93 -26.65
CA GLY A 162 0.40 13.65 -25.62
C GLY A 162 -0.11 13.87 -24.20
N VAL A 163 -1.43 13.95 -24.00
CA VAL A 163 -2.06 14.07 -22.69
C VAL A 163 -2.22 12.68 -22.09
N ARG A 164 -1.68 12.52 -20.88
CA ARG A 164 -1.73 11.28 -20.12
C ARG A 164 -3.00 11.20 -19.27
N SER A 165 -3.55 10.00 -19.09
CA SER A 165 -4.75 9.72 -18.27
C SER A 165 -4.74 8.29 -17.68
N LYS A 166 -5.64 7.99 -16.74
CA LYS A 166 -5.91 6.62 -16.22
C LYS A 166 -4.64 5.81 -15.84
N PRO A 167 -3.86 6.25 -14.84
CA PRO A 167 -2.71 5.54 -14.35
C PRO A 167 -3.17 4.28 -13.65
N PHE A 168 -2.42 3.22 -13.91
CA PHE A 168 -2.55 1.95 -13.24
C PHE A 168 -1.28 1.71 -12.42
N PHE A 169 -1.39 2.05 -11.13
CA PHE A 169 -0.36 1.83 -10.11
C PHE A 169 -0.52 0.41 -9.57
N LYS A 170 0.36 -0.47 -9.99
CA LYS A 170 0.30 -1.91 -9.73
C LYS A 170 0.93 -2.22 -8.38
N ALA A 171 0.44 -3.26 -7.72
CA ALA A 171 1.15 -3.85 -6.58
C ALA A 171 2.53 -4.38 -7.03
N ASP A 172 3.42 -4.66 -6.08
CA ASP A 172 4.53 -5.59 -6.32
C ASP A 172 3.99 -7.00 -6.63
N TYR A 173 4.87 -7.99 -6.79
CA TYR A 173 4.45 -9.33 -7.23
C TYR A 173 3.41 -9.94 -6.30
N ALA A 174 2.18 -10.04 -6.81
CA ALA A 174 0.96 -10.41 -6.11
C ALA A 174 0.41 -11.69 -6.78
N PRO A 175 0.78 -12.89 -6.30
CA PRO A 175 0.43 -14.15 -6.97
C PRO A 175 -1.08 -14.39 -7.09
N ASP A 176 -1.89 -13.97 -6.13
CA ASP A 176 -3.34 -14.18 -6.20
C ASP A 176 -3.98 -13.24 -7.22
N GLN A 177 -3.54 -11.98 -7.29
CA GLN A 177 -3.93 -11.05 -8.35
C GLN A 177 -3.46 -11.52 -9.74
N LEU A 178 -2.24 -12.04 -9.85
CA LEU A 178 -1.73 -12.58 -11.13
C LEU A 178 -2.52 -13.82 -11.56
N MET A 179 -3.08 -14.60 -10.64
CA MET A 179 -3.97 -15.72 -10.98
C MET A 179 -5.38 -15.23 -11.37
N SER A 180 -5.72 -13.99 -11.03
CA SER A 180 -6.98 -13.36 -11.40
C SER A 180 -6.92 -12.75 -12.79
N HIS A 181 -5.86 -11.99 -13.13
CA HIS A 181 -5.66 -11.44 -14.47
C HIS A 181 -4.19 -11.05 -14.75
N ASN A 182 -3.87 -10.85 -16.05
CA ASN A 182 -2.55 -10.36 -16.48
C ASN A 182 -2.40 -8.84 -16.21
N TYR A 183 -1.96 -8.48 -15.01
CA TYR A 183 -1.74 -7.09 -14.61
C TYR A 183 -0.35 -6.54 -14.99
N PHE A 184 0.58 -7.37 -15.49
CA PHE A 184 1.92 -6.89 -15.90
C PHE A 184 1.85 -5.93 -17.09
N GLY A 185 0.86 -6.10 -17.97
CA GLY A 185 0.56 -5.18 -19.06
C GLY A 185 1.43 -5.40 -20.30
N GLY A 186 1.52 -4.36 -21.14
CA GLY A 186 2.12 -4.43 -22.48
C GLY A 186 3.65 -4.28 -22.54
N PHE A 187 4.34 -4.10 -21.41
CA PHE A 187 5.79 -3.91 -21.36
C PHE A 187 6.42 -4.75 -20.26
N VAL A 188 7.17 -5.78 -20.64
CA VAL A 188 7.75 -6.75 -19.70
C VAL A 188 9.19 -7.08 -20.10
N PHE A 189 10.10 -7.06 -19.12
CA PHE A 189 11.49 -7.51 -19.26
C PHE A 189 11.62 -8.92 -18.70
N VAL A 190 12.29 -9.80 -19.42
CA VAL A 190 12.40 -11.22 -19.05
C VAL A 190 13.84 -11.66 -19.18
N SER A 191 14.36 -12.32 -18.15
CA SER A 191 15.65 -13.00 -18.27
C SER A 191 15.55 -14.07 -19.35
N ARG A 192 16.45 -14.03 -20.34
CA ARG A 192 16.44 -15.04 -21.41
C ARG A 192 16.57 -16.45 -20.84
N LYS A 193 17.35 -16.62 -19.77
CA LYS A 193 17.46 -17.90 -19.06
C LYS A 193 16.11 -18.35 -18.52
N ALA A 194 15.38 -17.47 -17.81
CA ALA A 194 14.08 -17.80 -17.24
C ALA A 194 13.05 -18.13 -18.33
N TYR A 195 13.07 -17.42 -19.46
CA TYR A 195 12.24 -17.71 -20.63
C TYR A 195 12.46 -19.13 -21.15
N ILE A 196 13.72 -19.53 -21.36
CA ILE A 196 14.08 -20.86 -21.86
C ILE A 196 13.71 -21.93 -20.85
N ASP A 197 14.05 -21.71 -19.57
CA ASP A 197 13.76 -22.67 -18.50
C ASP A 197 12.24 -22.90 -18.43
N ALA A 198 11.42 -21.85 -18.51
CA ALA A 198 9.96 -21.92 -18.51
C ALA A 198 9.36 -22.64 -19.73
N GLY A 199 10.14 -22.91 -20.78
CA GLY A 199 9.72 -23.60 -22.00
C GLY A 199 9.44 -22.67 -23.19
N GLY A 200 9.52 -21.35 -23.02
CA GLY A 200 9.26 -20.36 -24.06
C GLY A 200 7.77 -20.18 -24.41
N LEU A 201 7.47 -19.53 -25.54
CA LEU A 201 6.09 -19.34 -25.99
C LEU A 201 5.59 -20.60 -26.72
N GLU A 202 4.33 -20.94 -26.51
CA GLU A 202 3.67 -22.09 -27.12
C GLU A 202 2.32 -21.62 -27.70
N GLU A 203 1.99 -22.04 -28.92
CA GLU A 203 0.72 -21.69 -29.56
C GLU A 203 -0.42 -22.55 -29.01
N GLY A 204 -1.62 -21.96 -28.90
CA GLY A 204 -2.84 -22.70 -28.53
C GLY A 204 -2.88 -23.16 -27.07
N THR A 205 -2.01 -22.63 -26.21
CA THR A 205 -2.04 -22.93 -24.78
C THR A 205 -3.13 -22.19 -24.03
N SER A 206 -3.49 -20.99 -24.50
CA SER A 206 -4.44 -20.08 -23.88
C SER A 206 -4.80 -18.95 -24.87
N GLU A 207 -5.71 -18.06 -24.48
CA GLU A 207 -6.09 -16.90 -25.31
C GLU A 207 -4.95 -15.87 -25.40
N ASP A 208 -4.23 -15.65 -24.30
CA ASP A 208 -2.99 -14.86 -24.23
C ASP A 208 -1.79 -15.76 -23.88
N PRO A 209 -1.02 -16.24 -24.87
CA PRO A 209 0.18 -17.06 -24.63
C PRO A 209 1.26 -16.36 -23.79
N PHE A 210 1.27 -15.02 -23.74
CA PHE A 210 2.19 -14.29 -22.87
C PHE A 210 1.78 -14.42 -21.40
N TYR A 211 0.48 -14.39 -21.10
CA TYR A 211 0.01 -14.55 -19.73
C TYR A 211 0.31 -15.95 -19.16
N ASP A 212 0.08 -17.03 -19.92
CA ASP A 212 0.53 -18.38 -19.50
C ASP A 212 2.05 -18.44 -19.29
N LEU A 213 2.83 -17.77 -20.14
CA LEU A 213 4.28 -17.67 -19.96
C LEU A 213 4.67 -16.89 -18.70
N TRP A 214 4.01 -15.77 -18.39
CA TRP A 214 4.24 -14.99 -17.18
C TRP A 214 3.96 -15.81 -15.92
N LEU A 215 2.87 -16.57 -15.91
CA LEU A 215 2.55 -17.53 -14.85
C LEU A 215 3.66 -18.59 -14.68
N ARG A 216 4.17 -19.16 -15.78
CA ARG A 216 5.27 -20.15 -15.73
C ARG A 216 6.59 -19.58 -15.25
N ILE A 217 6.91 -18.33 -15.61
CA ILE A 217 8.16 -17.68 -15.20
C ILE A 217 8.10 -17.27 -13.74
N SER A 218 6.97 -16.71 -13.27
CA SER A 218 6.81 -16.27 -11.89
C SER A 218 6.83 -17.44 -10.88
N GLU A 219 6.44 -18.63 -11.31
CA GLU A 219 6.56 -19.88 -10.53
C GLU A 219 8.02 -20.29 -10.23
N ARG A 220 9.00 -19.75 -10.96
CA ARG A 220 10.39 -20.27 -10.95
C ARG A 220 11.45 -19.25 -10.57
N GLY A 221 11.11 -17.97 -10.60
CA GLY A 221 12.09 -16.92 -10.42
C GLY A 221 11.50 -15.64 -9.86
N LYS A 222 12.40 -14.80 -9.33
CA LYS A 222 12.02 -13.51 -8.73
C LYS A 222 11.38 -12.60 -9.77
N VAL A 223 10.19 -12.11 -9.45
CA VAL A 223 9.53 -11.04 -10.19
C VAL A 223 9.87 -9.72 -9.51
N ALA A 224 10.19 -8.69 -10.29
CA ALA A 224 10.45 -7.35 -9.79
C ALA A 224 9.48 -6.34 -10.42
N HIS A 225 9.02 -5.42 -9.60
CA HIS A 225 8.20 -4.30 -10.02
C HIS A 225 9.04 -3.03 -9.99
N VAL A 226 8.88 -2.18 -11.01
CA VAL A 226 9.38 -0.81 -11.02
C VAL A 226 8.19 0.13 -10.84
N ASP A 227 8.10 0.76 -9.67
CA ASP A 227 7.05 1.67 -9.19
C ASP A 227 7.02 3.04 -9.91
N ARG A 228 7.24 3.02 -11.23
CA ARG A 228 7.23 4.16 -12.12
C ARG A 228 6.42 3.84 -13.35
N VAL A 229 5.67 4.83 -13.83
CA VAL A 229 5.02 4.70 -15.14
C VAL A 229 6.10 4.74 -16.23
N LEU A 230 6.48 3.57 -16.76
CA LEU A 230 7.52 3.45 -17.78
C LEU A 230 6.96 3.30 -19.19
N PHE A 231 5.66 3.12 -19.34
CA PHE A 231 5.02 3.15 -20.65
C PHE A 231 3.58 3.66 -20.59
N HIS A 232 3.13 4.10 -21.74
CA HIS A 232 1.81 4.66 -21.97
C HIS A 232 1.08 3.82 -23.01
N ARG A 233 -0.18 3.52 -22.76
CA ARG A 233 -1.07 2.82 -23.69
C ARG A 233 -1.75 3.84 -24.58
N THR A 234 -1.69 3.63 -25.89
CA THR A 234 -2.51 4.41 -26.82
C THR A 234 -3.96 3.93 -26.77
N GLY A 235 -4.93 4.80 -27.14
CA GLY A 235 -6.36 4.50 -27.08
C GLY A 235 -6.82 3.19 -27.76
N ASP A 236 -6.05 2.68 -28.72
CA ASP A 236 -6.33 1.42 -29.42
C ASP A 236 -5.92 0.16 -28.63
N MET A 237 -5.27 0.31 -27.46
CA MET A 237 -4.76 -0.84 -26.71
C MET A 237 -5.82 -1.39 -25.73
N GLU A 238 -6.41 -2.52 -26.08
CA GLU A 238 -7.38 -3.23 -25.22
C GLU A 238 -6.76 -3.71 -23.90
N ASN A 239 -7.57 -3.67 -22.84
CA ASN A 239 -7.22 -4.26 -21.53
C ASN A 239 -6.98 -5.77 -21.66
N SER A 240 -6.11 -6.30 -20.81
CA SER A 240 -5.99 -7.75 -20.62
C SER A 240 -7.35 -8.31 -20.22
N GLN A 241 -7.85 -9.29 -20.96
CA GLN A 241 -9.05 -10.05 -20.61
C GLN A 241 -8.69 -11.20 -19.66
N ALA A 242 -9.71 -11.77 -19.01
CA ALA A 242 -9.56 -13.03 -18.28
C ALA A 242 -9.17 -14.15 -19.26
N ASP A 243 -8.22 -14.99 -18.86
CA ASP A 243 -7.82 -16.18 -19.61
C ASP A 243 -7.94 -17.42 -18.70
N PRO A 244 -9.15 -18.00 -18.58
CA PRO A 244 -9.37 -19.14 -17.70
C PRO A 244 -8.56 -20.38 -18.09
N GLU A 245 -8.13 -20.51 -19.36
CA GLU A 245 -7.32 -21.64 -19.80
C GLU A 245 -5.86 -21.52 -19.31
N ALA A 246 -5.28 -20.31 -19.36
CA ALA A 246 -3.98 -20.04 -18.73
C ALA A 246 -4.00 -20.35 -17.22
N VAL A 247 -5.07 -19.92 -16.54
CA VAL A 247 -5.25 -20.15 -15.09
C VAL A 247 -5.43 -21.63 -14.77
N LYS A 248 -6.26 -22.37 -15.52
CA LYS A 248 -6.42 -23.84 -15.34
C LYS A 248 -5.11 -24.59 -15.56
N ARG A 249 -4.31 -24.19 -16.55
CA ARG A 249 -2.97 -24.77 -16.76
C ARG A 249 -2.04 -24.47 -15.59
N ALA A 250 -2.07 -23.26 -15.05
CA ALA A 250 -1.30 -22.90 -13.85
C ALA A 250 -1.73 -23.75 -12.64
N LEU A 251 -3.02 -23.93 -12.40
CA LEU A 251 -3.53 -24.82 -11.35
C LEU A 251 -3.00 -26.25 -11.51
N ALA A 252 -3.09 -26.81 -12.73
CA ALA A 252 -2.58 -28.15 -13.01
C ALA A 252 -1.06 -28.28 -12.78
N ARG A 253 -0.26 -27.30 -13.21
CA ARG A 253 1.20 -27.30 -12.97
C ARG A 253 1.56 -27.18 -11.50
N ARG A 254 0.78 -26.43 -10.73
CA ARG A 254 0.96 -26.21 -9.29
C ARG A 254 0.36 -27.34 -8.44
N ASN A 255 -0.25 -28.35 -9.07
CA ASN A 255 -0.97 -29.42 -8.40
C ASN A 255 -2.07 -28.88 -7.45
N LEU A 256 -2.71 -27.78 -7.85
CA LEU A 256 -3.83 -27.18 -7.15
C LEU A 256 -5.13 -27.61 -7.84
N LYS A 257 -6.11 -28.03 -7.03
CA LYS A 257 -7.45 -28.35 -7.50
C LYS A 257 -8.40 -27.19 -7.21
N GLY A 258 -9.34 -26.95 -8.11
CA GLY A 258 -10.29 -25.86 -7.97
C GLY A 258 -11.06 -25.58 -9.26
N SER A 259 -12.18 -24.87 -9.12
CA SER A 259 -12.94 -24.36 -10.25
C SER A 259 -12.55 -22.92 -10.56
N VAL A 260 -12.42 -22.61 -11.84
CA VAL A 260 -12.16 -21.25 -12.34
C VAL A 260 -13.46 -20.70 -12.90
N SER A 261 -13.93 -19.57 -12.38
CA SER A 261 -15.01 -18.77 -12.95
C SER A 261 -14.47 -17.42 -13.44
N VAL A 262 -15.18 -16.80 -14.38
CA VAL A 262 -14.85 -15.47 -14.87
C VAL A 262 -15.94 -14.50 -14.41
N VAL A 263 -15.52 -13.42 -13.77
CA VAL A 263 -16.37 -12.30 -13.36
C VAL A 263 -15.78 -11.05 -13.98
N GLU A 264 -16.57 -10.38 -14.82
CA GLU A 264 -16.11 -9.26 -15.65
C GLU A 264 -14.90 -9.66 -16.50
N ASP A 265 -13.73 -9.05 -16.28
CA ASP A 265 -12.49 -9.29 -16.99
C ASP A 265 -11.46 -10.10 -16.16
N ARG A 266 -11.89 -10.75 -15.07
CA ARG A 266 -10.99 -11.48 -14.17
C ARG A 266 -11.46 -12.88 -13.80
N CYS A 267 -10.50 -13.74 -13.51
CA CYS A 267 -10.73 -15.07 -12.97
C CYS A 267 -10.91 -15.02 -11.45
N ILE A 268 -11.83 -15.83 -10.93
CA ILE A 268 -11.98 -16.17 -9.51
C ILE A 268 -11.76 -17.67 -9.37
N ILE A 269 -10.98 -18.06 -8.37
CA ILE A 269 -10.61 -19.46 -8.13
C ILE A 269 -11.22 -19.91 -6.80
N ASP A 270 -12.09 -20.90 -6.90
CA ASP A 270 -12.58 -21.65 -5.75
C ASP A 270 -11.72 -22.91 -5.63
N HIS A 271 -10.72 -22.86 -4.77
CA HIS A 271 -9.85 -24.01 -4.48
C HIS A 271 -10.64 -25.13 -3.81
N GLU A 272 -10.53 -26.35 -4.35
CA GLU A 272 -11.09 -27.53 -3.70
C GLU A 272 -10.35 -27.77 -2.38
N THR A 273 -11.11 -28.14 -1.35
CA THR A 273 -10.58 -28.19 0.01
C THR A 273 -11.22 -29.36 0.78
N GLU A 274 -10.40 -30.15 1.46
CA GLU A 274 -10.81 -31.32 2.24
C GLU A 274 -10.07 -31.34 3.58
N GLY A 275 -10.73 -31.80 4.64
CA GLY A 275 -10.13 -31.90 5.98
C GLY A 275 -10.67 -30.86 6.95
N LEU A 276 -10.58 -31.21 8.23
CA LEU A 276 -11.20 -30.48 9.32
C LEU A 276 -10.73 -29.03 9.44
N VAL A 277 -11.68 -28.09 9.47
CA VAL A 277 -11.43 -26.68 9.78
C VAL A 277 -11.85 -26.37 11.22
N SER A 278 -10.98 -25.76 12.02
CA SER A 278 -11.31 -25.36 13.39
C SER A 278 -11.68 -23.88 13.46
N ILE A 279 -12.95 -23.60 13.75
CA ILE A 279 -13.46 -22.23 13.93
C ILE A 279 -13.32 -21.85 15.39
N VAL A 280 -12.40 -20.92 15.68
CA VAL A 280 -12.16 -20.36 17.01
C VAL A 280 -12.96 -19.08 17.16
N ILE A 281 -13.88 -19.06 18.12
CA ILE A 281 -14.73 -17.90 18.42
C ILE A 281 -14.36 -17.36 19.81
N PRO A 282 -13.61 -16.26 19.91
CA PRO A 282 -13.42 -15.53 21.15
C PRO A 282 -14.70 -14.77 21.51
N SER A 283 -15.21 -14.92 22.73
CA SER A 283 -16.40 -14.20 23.17
C SER A 283 -16.37 -13.83 24.66
N LYS A 284 -17.08 -12.76 25.04
CA LYS A 284 -17.33 -12.39 26.44
C LYS A 284 -18.60 -11.57 26.56
N ASP A 285 -19.54 -12.04 27.38
CA ASP A 285 -20.78 -11.33 27.74
C ASP A 285 -21.67 -10.86 26.56
N ASN A 286 -21.64 -11.57 25.43
CA ASN A 286 -22.35 -11.25 24.18
C ASN A 286 -23.27 -12.39 23.68
N PRO A 287 -24.16 -12.97 24.50
CA PRO A 287 -24.96 -14.15 24.10
C PRO A 287 -25.87 -13.92 22.89
N GLY A 288 -26.40 -12.71 22.71
CA GLY A 288 -27.24 -12.38 21.56
C GLY A 288 -26.50 -12.45 20.23
N TYR A 289 -25.31 -11.84 20.17
CA TYR A 289 -24.46 -11.88 18.98
C TYR A 289 -23.94 -13.28 18.70
N LEU A 290 -23.43 -13.96 19.74
CA LEU A 290 -22.96 -15.33 19.60
C LEU A 290 -24.05 -16.26 19.05
N LYS A 291 -25.29 -16.13 19.54
CA LYS A 291 -26.42 -16.91 19.02
C LYS A 291 -26.67 -16.64 17.53
N ASP A 292 -26.68 -15.38 17.12
CA ASP A 292 -26.85 -15.00 15.70
C ASP A 292 -25.72 -15.55 14.84
N CYS A 293 -24.47 -15.43 15.30
CA CYS A 293 -23.28 -15.95 14.63
C CYS A 293 -23.39 -17.46 14.43
N LEU A 294 -23.60 -18.23 15.51
CA LEU A 294 -23.74 -19.69 15.45
C LEU A 294 -24.92 -20.15 14.59
N SER A 295 -26.07 -19.47 14.67
CA SER A 295 -27.22 -19.81 13.80
C SER A 295 -26.89 -19.58 12.34
N SER A 296 -26.30 -18.42 11.99
CA SER A 296 -25.92 -18.15 10.60
C SER A 296 -24.83 -19.09 10.09
N LEU A 297 -23.89 -19.47 10.96
CA LEU A 297 -22.85 -20.45 10.66
C LEU A 297 -23.46 -21.81 10.29
N ASP A 298 -24.38 -22.32 11.09
CA ASP A 298 -25.06 -23.61 10.88
C ASP A 298 -25.99 -23.61 9.65
N GLU A 299 -26.77 -22.53 9.48
CA GLU A 299 -27.79 -22.42 8.43
C GLU A 299 -27.21 -22.16 7.04
N VAL A 300 -26.14 -21.36 6.94
CA VAL A 300 -25.64 -20.83 5.66
C VAL A 300 -24.44 -21.62 5.13
N THR A 301 -23.55 -22.09 6.00
CA THR A 301 -22.26 -22.66 5.58
C THR A 301 -22.43 -24.01 4.87
N LEU A 302 -21.91 -24.11 3.63
CA LEU A 302 -21.95 -25.35 2.85
C LEU A 302 -20.88 -26.36 3.24
N TYR A 303 -19.69 -25.89 3.63
CA TYR A 303 -18.61 -26.75 4.09
C TYR A 303 -19.00 -27.42 5.41
N LYS A 304 -18.86 -28.76 5.51
CA LYS A 304 -19.39 -29.54 6.65
C LYS A 304 -18.33 -30.13 7.58
N ASP A 305 -17.07 -30.20 7.16
CA ASP A 305 -15.98 -30.76 7.96
C ASP A 305 -15.34 -29.66 8.83
N TYR A 306 -16.09 -29.17 9.82
CA TYR A 306 -15.60 -28.16 10.74
C TYR A 306 -15.96 -28.48 12.20
N GLU A 307 -15.16 -27.95 13.12
CA GLU A 307 -15.46 -27.90 14.55
C GLU A 307 -15.54 -26.45 15.03
N ILE A 308 -16.30 -26.22 16.09
CA ILE A 308 -16.44 -24.90 16.72
C ILE A 308 -15.78 -24.95 18.09
N ILE A 309 -14.92 -23.98 18.38
CA ILE A 309 -14.24 -23.80 19.67
C ILE A 309 -14.59 -22.42 20.20
N LEU A 310 -15.51 -22.37 21.15
CA LEU A 310 -15.89 -21.15 21.85
C LEU A 310 -14.95 -20.93 23.02
N VAL A 311 -14.21 -19.81 23.00
CA VAL A 311 -13.33 -19.41 24.09
C VAL A 311 -13.94 -18.22 24.81
N ASP A 312 -14.34 -18.42 26.06
CA ASP A 312 -14.98 -17.43 26.91
C ASP A 312 -14.02 -16.90 27.98
N ASN A 313 -13.73 -15.60 27.92
CA ASN A 313 -12.82 -14.92 28.85
C ASN A 313 -13.57 -14.30 30.04
N GLY A 314 -14.24 -15.17 30.78
CA GLY A 314 -14.83 -14.84 32.07
C GLY A 314 -16.14 -14.07 31.98
N SER A 315 -17.07 -14.50 31.12
CA SER A 315 -18.46 -14.05 31.13
C SER A 315 -19.11 -14.25 32.51
N SER A 316 -20.15 -13.46 32.79
CA SER A 316 -20.98 -13.59 33.98
C SER A 316 -21.62 -14.97 34.10
N GLU A 317 -21.98 -15.41 35.31
CA GLU A 317 -22.59 -16.75 35.51
C GLU A 317 -23.89 -16.95 34.72
N ASP A 318 -24.66 -15.89 34.48
CA ASP A 318 -25.87 -15.98 33.67
C ASP A 318 -25.55 -16.13 32.18
N ASN A 319 -24.58 -15.36 31.67
CA ASN A 319 -24.13 -15.50 30.28
C ASN A 319 -23.42 -16.84 30.04
N LYS A 320 -22.66 -17.32 31.02
CA LYS A 320 -22.01 -18.63 30.98
C LYS A 320 -23.01 -19.76 30.76
N LYS A 321 -24.13 -19.77 31.49
CA LYS A 321 -25.20 -20.77 31.28
C LYS A 321 -25.77 -20.72 29.87
N ILE A 322 -25.99 -19.52 29.34
CA ILE A 322 -26.46 -19.34 27.96
C ILE A 322 -25.41 -19.87 26.97
N TYR A 323 -24.12 -19.66 27.23
CA TYR A 323 -23.03 -20.17 26.38
C TYR A 323 -22.97 -21.70 26.42
N GLU A 324 -23.13 -22.32 27.60
CA GLU A 324 -23.21 -23.78 27.74
C GLU A 324 -24.39 -24.37 26.95
N GLU A 325 -25.56 -23.71 26.99
CA GLU A 325 -26.75 -24.10 26.21
C GLU A 325 -26.50 -23.96 24.69
N LEU A 326 -25.92 -22.85 24.25
CA LEU A 326 -25.58 -22.62 22.84
C LEU A 326 -24.54 -23.64 22.34
N CYS A 327 -23.48 -23.87 23.10
CA CYS A 327 -22.45 -24.84 22.76
C CYS A 327 -23.02 -26.26 22.66
N SER A 328 -23.92 -26.63 23.57
CA SER A 328 -24.60 -27.93 23.52
C SER A 328 -25.47 -28.05 22.25
N LYS A 329 -26.20 -26.98 21.88
CA LYS A 329 -27.05 -26.96 20.69
C LYS A 329 -26.25 -27.10 19.39
N TYR A 330 -25.14 -26.38 19.27
CA TYR A 330 -24.34 -26.31 18.04
C TYR A 330 -23.12 -27.24 18.05
N ASN A 331 -23.05 -28.17 19.01
CA ASN A 331 -21.93 -29.10 19.19
C ASN A 331 -20.55 -28.39 19.22
N ALA A 332 -20.48 -27.26 19.92
CA ALA A 332 -19.25 -26.49 20.07
C ALA A 332 -18.48 -26.92 21.32
N LYS A 333 -17.16 -26.99 21.20
CA LYS A 333 -16.24 -27.16 22.34
C LYS A 333 -16.17 -25.85 23.12
N TYR A 334 -16.62 -25.87 24.37
CA TYR A 334 -16.63 -24.70 25.24
C TYR A 334 -15.41 -24.66 26.17
N ILE A 335 -14.69 -23.54 26.17
CA ILE A 335 -13.55 -23.28 27.04
C ILE A 335 -13.82 -22.00 27.83
N TYR A 336 -14.01 -22.14 29.14
CA TYR A 336 -14.21 -21.01 30.05
C TYR A 336 -12.94 -20.72 30.84
N GLU A 337 -12.42 -19.50 30.75
CA GLU A 337 -11.34 -19.01 31.60
C GLU A 337 -11.62 -17.61 32.12
N LYS A 338 -11.72 -17.46 33.45
CA LYS A 338 -11.90 -16.16 34.08
C LYS A 338 -10.55 -15.45 34.23
N LYS A 339 -10.24 -14.53 33.31
CA LYS A 339 -9.02 -13.70 33.31
C LYS A 339 -9.34 -12.25 32.91
N ASP A 340 -8.31 -11.42 32.93
CA ASP A 340 -8.37 -10.12 32.26
C ASP A 340 -8.54 -10.33 30.75
N PHE A 341 -9.29 -9.44 30.12
CA PHE A 341 -9.59 -9.56 28.70
C PHE A 341 -8.30 -9.47 27.86
N ASN A 342 -8.08 -10.50 27.05
CA ASN A 342 -6.96 -10.58 26.11
C ASN A 342 -7.42 -11.41 24.90
N PHE A 343 -7.66 -10.72 23.78
CA PHE A 343 -8.14 -11.34 22.54
C PHE A 343 -7.11 -12.33 21.98
N SER A 344 -5.85 -11.93 21.90
CA SER A 344 -4.73 -12.78 21.43
C SER A 344 -4.61 -14.07 22.23
N TYR A 345 -4.72 -13.99 23.56
CA TYR A 345 -4.72 -15.17 24.43
C TYR A 345 -5.89 -16.12 24.11
N MET A 346 -7.09 -15.58 23.91
CA MET A 346 -8.27 -16.39 23.60
C MET A 346 -8.10 -17.11 22.26
N CYS A 347 -7.60 -16.41 21.25
CA CYS A 347 -7.28 -16.99 19.94
C CYS A 347 -6.24 -18.12 20.07
N ASN A 348 -5.12 -17.87 20.77
CA ASN A 348 -4.09 -18.89 20.98
C ASN A 348 -4.60 -20.11 21.76
N LEU A 349 -5.43 -19.89 22.78
CA LEU A 349 -6.05 -20.96 23.56
C LEU A 349 -6.98 -21.83 22.69
N GLY A 350 -7.75 -21.19 21.82
CA GLY A 350 -8.59 -21.89 20.84
C GLY A 350 -7.76 -22.68 19.84
N ALA A 351 -6.73 -22.06 19.24
CA ALA A 351 -5.80 -22.69 18.31
C ALA A 351 -5.07 -23.90 18.90
N LYS A 352 -4.65 -23.81 20.18
CA LYS A 352 -4.06 -24.93 20.91
C LYS A 352 -5.02 -26.11 21.09
N ASN A 353 -6.32 -25.82 21.16
CA ASN A 353 -7.38 -26.80 21.35
C ASN A 353 -8.04 -27.29 20.06
N ALA A 354 -7.58 -26.77 18.91
CA ALA A 354 -8.02 -27.11 17.56
C ALA A 354 -7.42 -28.42 17.07
N SER A 355 -8.23 -29.20 16.38
CA SER A 355 -7.89 -30.47 15.75
C SER A 355 -7.70 -30.34 14.24
N GLY A 356 -8.24 -29.28 13.64
CA GLY A 356 -8.12 -28.96 12.22
C GLY A 356 -6.73 -28.47 11.80
N ASP A 357 -6.41 -28.68 10.53
CA ASP A 357 -5.19 -28.20 9.88
C ASP A 357 -5.31 -26.73 9.42
N VAL A 358 -6.54 -26.23 9.30
CA VAL A 358 -6.84 -24.80 9.08
C VAL A 358 -7.56 -24.24 10.30
N LEU A 359 -7.05 -23.11 10.79
CA LEU A 359 -7.68 -22.31 11.83
C LEU A 359 -8.47 -21.18 11.20
N VAL A 360 -9.69 -20.94 11.67
CA VAL A 360 -10.48 -19.76 11.33
C VAL A 360 -10.82 -19.02 12.61
N PHE A 361 -10.29 -17.82 12.77
CA PHE A 361 -10.66 -16.91 13.85
C PHE A 361 -11.87 -16.10 13.39
N LEU A 362 -12.94 -16.16 14.18
CA LEU A 362 -14.23 -15.56 13.84
C LEU A 362 -14.77 -14.81 15.06
N ASN A 363 -15.04 -13.51 14.93
CA ASN A 363 -15.68 -12.77 16.00
C ASN A 363 -17.12 -13.24 16.24
N ASP A 364 -17.58 -13.12 17.48
CA ASP A 364 -18.93 -13.51 17.90
C ASP A 364 -20.06 -12.63 17.33
N ASP A 365 -19.72 -11.48 16.74
CA ASP A 365 -20.63 -10.50 16.13
C ASP A 365 -20.60 -10.49 14.59
N ILE A 366 -20.03 -11.55 13.98
CA ILE A 366 -20.16 -11.83 12.54
C ILE A 366 -21.50 -12.49 12.25
N LYS A 367 -22.10 -12.11 11.12
CA LYS A 367 -23.21 -12.83 10.50
C LYS A 367 -22.77 -13.39 9.16
N ILE A 368 -22.87 -14.70 9.01
CA ILE A 368 -22.55 -15.41 7.77
C ILE A 368 -23.64 -15.17 6.73
N THR A 369 -23.25 -14.75 5.54
CA THR A 369 -24.15 -14.45 4.42
C THR A 369 -23.77 -15.14 3.11
N GLU A 370 -22.56 -15.69 3.02
CA GLU A 370 -22.03 -16.33 1.82
C GLU A 370 -21.87 -17.85 2.05
N PRO A 371 -22.65 -18.72 1.40
CA PRO A 371 -22.64 -20.16 1.66
C PRO A 371 -21.28 -20.85 1.47
N LYS A 372 -20.46 -20.38 0.51
CA LYS A 372 -19.15 -20.99 0.20
C LYS A 372 -17.99 -20.48 1.07
N TRP A 373 -18.21 -19.48 1.92
CA TRP A 373 -17.16 -18.71 2.59
C TRP A 373 -16.06 -19.60 3.21
N LEU A 374 -16.44 -20.58 4.03
CA LEU A 374 -15.50 -21.40 4.79
C LEU A 374 -14.64 -22.27 3.89
N GLY A 375 -15.26 -22.88 2.86
CA GLY A 375 -14.55 -23.71 1.89
C GLY A 375 -13.58 -22.89 1.05
N SER A 376 -14.01 -21.75 0.53
CA SER A 376 -13.16 -20.87 -0.29
C SER A 376 -11.98 -20.30 0.51
N MET A 377 -12.21 -19.87 1.77
CA MET A 377 -11.15 -19.37 2.65
C MET A 377 -10.17 -20.48 3.06
N ALA A 378 -10.67 -21.67 3.43
CA ALA A 378 -9.81 -22.79 3.80
C ALA A 378 -9.00 -23.32 2.61
N GLY A 379 -9.60 -23.38 1.42
CA GLY A 379 -8.90 -23.73 0.18
C GLY A 379 -7.75 -22.77 -0.13
N GLN A 380 -7.96 -21.46 0.01
CA GLN A 380 -6.89 -20.47 -0.15
C GLN A 380 -5.80 -20.62 0.92
N ALA A 381 -6.17 -20.81 2.19
CA ALA A 381 -5.21 -20.92 3.29
C ALA A 381 -4.26 -22.13 3.16
N ARG A 382 -4.71 -23.20 2.49
CA ARG A 382 -3.92 -24.42 2.22
C ARG A 382 -2.92 -24.27 1.06
N ILE A 383 -2.95 -23.17 0.31
CA ILE A 383 -1.92 -22.92 -0.71
C ILE A 383 -0.58 -22.71 -0.02
N SER A 384 0.49 -23.32 -0.54
CA SER A 384 1.78 -23.36 0.16
C SER A 384 2.36 -21.99 0.51
N TYR A 385 2.16 -20.99 -0.35
CA TYR A 385 2.63 -19.61 -0.10
C TYR A 385 1.65 -18.77 0.72
N ALA A 386 0.39 -19.20 0.89
CA ALA A 386 -0.63 -18.39 1.54
C ALA A 386 -0.38 -18.26 3.05
N GLY A 387 -0.43 -17.01 3.53
CA GLY A 387 -0.40 -16.63 4.93
C GLY A 387 -1.82 -16.50 5.48
N ALA A 388 -2.15 -15.32 6.00
CA ALA A 388 -3.50 -15.02 6.50
C ALA A 388 -4.45 -14.76 5.33
N VAL A 389 -5.63 -15.38 5.38
CA VAL A 389 -6.70 -15.21 4.41
C VAL A 389 -7.89 -14.57 5.08
N GLY A 390 -8.28 -13.37 4.65
CA GLY A 390 -9.47 -12.67 5.10
C GLY A 390 -10.57 -12.67 4.04
N CYS A 391 -11.72 -12.13 4.39
CA CYS A 391 -12.81 -11.85 3.46
C CYS A 391 -13.24 -10.38 3.55
N MET A 392 -14.10 -9.94 2.62
CA MET A 392 -14.72 -8.63 2.74
C MET A 392 -15.75 -8.63 3.88
N LEU A 393 -15.66 -7.60 4.74
CA LEU A 393 -16.65 -7.36 5.79
C LEU A 393 -17.45 -6.10 5.49
N LEU A 394 -18.76 -6.21 5.60
CA LEU A 394 -19.72 -5.15 5.38
C LEU A 394 -20.32 -4.67 6.70
N TYR A 395 -20.69 -3.39 6.75
CA TYR A 395 -21.50 -2.86 7.85
C TYR A 395 -22.91 -3.48 7.87
N PRO A 396 -23.59 -3.59 9.04
CA PRO A 396 -24.89 -4.28 9.16
C PRO A 396 -26.06 -3.63 8.41
N GLU A 397 -25.94 -2.34 8.09
CA GLU A 397 -26.96 -1.56 7.40
C GLU A 397 -26.40 -1.10 6.05
N GLY A 398 -26.70 -1.87 5.00
CA GLY A 398 -26.36 -1.52 3.61
C GLY A 398 -25.29 -2.43 3.00
N ASN A 399 -24.64 -1.91 1.95
CA ASN A 399 -23.60 -2.61 1.19
C ASN A 399 -22.27 -1.85 1.26
N MET A 400 -21.98 -1.26 2.42
CA MET A 400 -20.78 -0.44 2.60
C MET A 400 -19.67 -1.27 3.22
N ILE A 401 -18.48 -1.19 2.63
CA ILE A 401 -17.29 -1.92 3.07
C ILE A 401 -16.83 -1.36 4.41
N GLN A 402 -16.65 -2.26 5.37
CA GLN A 402 -15.96 -1.98 6.64
C GLN A 402 -14.51 -2.43 6.57
N HIS A 403 -14.25 -3.58 5.93
CA HIS A 403 -12.91 -4.16 5.79
C HIS A 403 -12.76 -4.86 4.45
N CYS A 404 -11.64 -4.63 3.76
CA CYS A 404 -11.23 -5.37 2.57
C CYS A 404 -9.70 -5.44 2.52
N GLY A 405 -9.10 -5.90 3.62
CA GLY A 405 -7.65 -5.87 3.86
C GLY A 405 -7.18 -4.59 4.54
N THR A 406 -5.90 -4.56 4.90
CA THR A 406 -5.23 -3.41 5.49
C THR A 406 -4.01 -2.98 4.69
N LYS A 407 -3.77 -1.66 4.70
CA LYS A 407 -2.54 -1.04 4.22
C LYS A 407 -1.90 -0.28 5.37
N ASP A 408 -0.60 -0.09 5.30
CA ASP A 408 0.08 0.78 6.25
C ASP A 408 0.06 2.22 5.74
N CYS A 409 -0.43 3.12 6.57
CA CYS A 409 -0.49 4.56 6.31
C CYS A 409 0.46 5.29 7.26
N VAL A 410 0.64 6.59 7.03
CA VAL A 410 1.46 7.48 7.88
C VAL A 410 1.04 7.44 9.36
N ASP A 411 -0.23 7.14 9.65
CA ASP A 411 -0.83 7.07 10.97
C ASP A 411 -1.04 5.65 11.50
N GLY A 412 -0.56 4.64 10.77
CA GLY A 412 -0.68 3.24 11.16
C GLY A 412 -1.39 2.37 10.12
N PRO A 413 -1.59 1.07 10.43
CA PRO A 413 -2.41 0.17 9.63
C PRO A 413 -3.86 0.68 9.54
N ASN A 414 -4.39 0.80 8.33
CA ASN A 414 -5.74 1.27 8.02
C ASN A 414 -6.48 0.28 7.11
N HIS A 415 -7.81 0.21 7.24
CA HIS A 415 -8.66 -0.60 6.37
C HIS A 415 -8.72 -0.02 4.96
N ILE A 416 -8.46 -0.86 3.96
CA ILE A 416 -8.58 -0.51 2.54
C ILE A 416 -10.07 -0.48 2.17
N TYR A 417 -10.47 0.48 1.33
CA TYR A 417 -11.84 0.65 0.82
C TYR A 417 -12.94 0.87 1.87
N GLN A 418 -12.57 1.17 3.12
CA GLN A 418 -13.54 1.47 4.16
C GLN A 418 -14.43 2.66 3.75
N GLY A 419 -15.75 2.46 3.82
CA GLY A 419 -16.74 3.47 3.45
C GLY A 419 -17.16 3.47 1.98
N TYR A 420 -16.55 2.64 1.12
CA TYR A 420 -16.95 2.49 -0.29
C TYR A 420 -18.02 1.38 -0.45
N HIS A 421 -18.69 1.34 -1.61
CA HIS A 421 -19.48 0.17 -2.00
C HIS A 421 -18.68 -0.77 -2.90
N PRO A 422 -18.80 -2.11 -2.72
CA PRO A 422 -18.05 -3.08 -3.51
C PRO A 422 -18.26 -2.90 -5.03
N GLY A 423 -17.16 -2.72 -5.76
CA GLY A 423 -17.17 -2.59 -7.22
C GLY A 423 -17.42 -1.17 -7.74
N ASP A 424 -17.56 -0.17 -6.86
CA ASP A 424 -17.61 1.23 -7.28
C ASP A 424 -16.30 1.65 -7.98
N GLU A 425 -16.35 2.72 -8.79
CA GLU A 425 -15.20 3.26 -9.54
C GLU A 425 -13.96 3.55 -8.66
N GLY A 426 -14.16 3.85 -7.36
CA GLY A 426 -13.07 4.06 -6.41
C GLY A 426 -12.44 2.80 -5.83
N CYS A 427 -13.04 1.63 -6.06
CA CYS A 427 -12.60 0.34 -5.53
C CYS A 427 -12.97 -0.85 -6.44
N PRO A 428 -12.66 -0.81 -7.74
CA PRO A 428 -13.06 -1.86 -8.68
C PRO A 428 -12.46 -3.22 -8.31
N ASP A 429 -11.27 -3.22 -7.70
CA ASP A 429 -10.57 -4.43 -7.27
C ASP A 429 -11.19 -5.11 -6.04
N ALA A 430 -12.04 -4.39 -5.28
CA ALA A 430 -12.52 -4.85 -3.99
C ALA A 430 -13.31 -6.16 -4.06
N ILE A 431 -13.91 -6.49 -5.20
CA ILE A 431 -14.73 -7.70 -5.37
C ILE A 431 -13.92 -8.93 -5.81
N PHE A 432 -12.60 -8.80 -5.94
CA PHE A 432 -11.70 -9.87 -6.36
C PHE A 432 -10.74 -10.28 -5.24
N PRO A 433 -10.09 -11.45 -5.34
CA PRO A 433 -8.96 -11.78 -4.49
C PRO A 433 -7.83 -10.75 -4.65
N MET A 434 -7.33 -10.24 -3.52
CA MET A 434 -6.20 -9.30 -3.50
C MET A 434 -5.18 -9.73 -2.47
N ASP A 435 -3.93 -9.78 -2.88
CA ASP A 435 -2.79 -9.83 -1.97
C ASP A 435 -2.75 -8.52 -1.15
N VAL A 436 -2.60 -8.61 0.16
CA VAL A 436 -2.68 -7.47 1.09
C VAL A 436 -1.67 -7.59 2.22
N ASN A 437 -1.41 -6.49 2.94
CA ASN A 437 -0.44 -6.52 4.04
C ASN A 437 -1.01 -7.20 5.28
N GLY A 438 -2.31 -7.06 5.50
CA GLY A 438 -3.00 -7.77 6.56
C GLY A 438 -4.49 -7.83 6.34
N VAL A 439 -5.11 -8.69 7.12
CA VAL A 439 -6.54 -8.89 7.22
C VAL A 439 -6.93 -8.88 8.69
N THR A 440 -8.19 -8.66 8.99
CA THR A 440 -8.64 -8.61 10.39
C THR A 440 -9.00 -9.99 10.94
N ALA A 441 -8.73 -10.23 12.23
CA ALA A 441 -9.16 -11.43 12.94
C ALA A 441 -10.67 -11.50 13.19
N ALA A 442 -11.46 -10.51 12.76
CA ALA A 442 -12.92 -10.65 12.74
C ALA A 442 -13.38 -11.81 11.86
N CYS A 443 -12.66 -12.09 10.77
CA CYS A 443 -12.74 -13.33 10.01
C CYS A 443 -11.39 -13.60 9.31
N LEU A 444 -10.56 -14.46 9.88
CA LEU A 444 -9.21 -14.77 9.40
C LEU A 444 -8.99 -16.28 9.37
N ALA A 445 -8.68 -16.83 8.19
CA ALA A 445 -8.25 -18.21 8.01
C ALA A 445 -6.73 -18.29 7.86
N VAL A 446 -6.10 -19.32 8.44
CA VAL A 446 -4.66 -19.58 8.31
C VAL A 446 -4.39 -21.07 8.51
N GLU A 447 -3.43 -21.62 7.78
CA GLU A 447 -2.97 -22.99 8.02
C GLU A 447 -2.28 -23.07 9.39
N LYS A 448 -2.70 -24.03 10.22
CA LYS A 448 -2.24 -24.18 11.60
C LYS A 448 -0.72 -24.33 11.69
N SER A 449 -0.12 -25.08 10.77
CA SER A 449 1.33 -25.28 10.68
C SER A 449 2.08 -23.94 10.53
N LYS A 450 1.56 -23.02 9.72
CA LYS A 450 2.11 -21.68 9.48
C LYS A 450 1.87 -20.75 10.66
N PHE A 451 0.68 -20.81 11.25
CA PHE A 451 0.33 -20.08 12.48
C PHE A 451 1.28 -20.45 13.63
N ASP A 452 1.48 -21.75 13.86
CA ASP A 452 2.38 -22.27 14.90
C ASP A 452 3.84 -21.88 14.60
N ALA A 453 4.25 -21.90 13.33
CA ALA A 453 5.62 -21.55 12.91
C ALA A 453 5.99 -20.08 13.20
N VAL A 454 5.01 -19.17 13.17
CA VAL A 454 5.22 -17.74 13.52
C VAL A 454 4.94 -17.42 14.98
N GLY A 455 4.53 -18.40 15.78
CA GLY A 455 4.28 -18.26 17.22
C GLY A 455 2.87 -17.77 17.59
N GLY A 456 1.93 -17.77 16.65
CA GLY A 456 0.54 -17.35 16.87
C GLY A 456 0.37 -15.86 17.16
N PHE A 457 -0.72 -15.49 17.84
CA PHE A 457 -0.97 -14.10 18.21
C PHE A 457 -0.04 -13.63 19.33
N ASP A 458 0.44 -12.39 19.25
CA ASP A 458 1.22 -11.76 20.32
C ASP A 458 0.33 -11.39 21.51
N GLU A 459 0.42 -12.17 22.59
CA GLU A 459 -0.40 -11.99 23.79
C GLU A 459 -0.13 -10.69 24.55
N GLU A 460 0.94 -9.94 24.23
CA GLU A 460 1.13 -8.59 24.75
C GLU A 460 0.30 -7.53 24.00
N MET A 461 -0.21 -7.84 22.81
CA MET A 461 -1.19 -7.05 22.08
C MET A 461 -2.58 -7.57 22.41
N THR A 462 -3.19 -7.03 23.47
CA THR A 462 -4.38 -7.63 24.07
C THR A 462 -5.66 -7.27 23.35
N VAL A 463 -5.71 -6.13 22.65
CA VAL A 463 -6.94 -5.64 22.00
C VAL A 463 -6.73 -5.13 20.58
N CYS A 464 -5.74 -4.27 20.33
CA CYS A 464 -5.53 -3.65 19.01
C CYS A 464 -4.30 -4.23 18.31
N TYR A 465 -4.32 -4.20 16.98
CA TYR A 465 -3.20 -4.56 16.09
C TYR A 465 -2.68 -6.01 16.20
N ASN A 466 -3.31 -6.87 17.00
CA ASN A 466 -2.89 -8.26 17.17
C ASN A 466 -2.97 -9.07 15.86
N ASP A 467 -4.02 -8.86 15.08
CA ASP A 467 -4.24 -9.43 13.76
C ASP A 467 -3.24 -8.91 12.73
N VAL A 468 -2.97 -7.60 12.74
CA VAL A 468 -1.94 -6.99 11.89
C VAL A 468 -0.54 -7.52 12.22
N ALA A 469 -0.21 -7.69 13.50
CA ALA A 469 1.07 -8.25 13.92
C ALA A 469 1.26 -9.68 13.41
N LEU A 470 0.23 -10.53 13.54
CA LEU A 470 0.25 -11.89 12.97
C LEU A 470 0.45 -11.85 11.45
N CYS A 471 -0.27 -10.98 10.75
CA CYS A 471 -0.13 -10.81 9.30
C CYS A 471 1.30 -10.39 8.90
N TYR A 472 1.94 -9.51 9.67
CA TYR A 472 3.31 -9.08 9.43
C TYR A 472 4.33 -10.17 9.78
N ASP A 473 4.08 -10.98 10.81
CA ASP A 473 4.92 -12.15 11.11
C ASP A 473 4.88 -13.17 9.95
N LEU A 474 3.69 -13.41 9.38
CA LEU A 474 3.53 -14.28 8.21
C LEU A 474 4.26 -13.74 6.97
N ILE A 475 4.17 -12.44 6.70
CA ILE A 475 4.94 -11.79 5.61
C ILE A 475 6.45 -11.92 5.85
N ASN A 476 6.91 -11.66 7.08
CA ASN A 476 8.32 -11.80 7.45
C ASN A 476 8.83 -13.24 7.34
N ALA A 477 7.95 -14.23 7.48
CA ALA A 477 8.24 -15.64 7.24
C ALA A 477 8.19 -16.05 5.76
N GLY A 478 7.87 -15.11 4.85
CA GLY A 478 7.84 -15.34 3.40
C GLY A 478 6.49 -15.78 2.83
N TYR A 479 5.41 -15.70 3.62
CA TYR A 479 4.06 -15.98 3.16
C TYR A 479 3.38 -14.75 2.57
N VAL A 480 2.27 -14.96 1.86
CA VAL A 480 1.48 -13.92 1.20
C VAL A 480 0.08 -13.90 1.80
N ASN A 481 -0.33 -12.77 2.39
CA ASN A 481 -1.68 -12.62 2.91
C ASN A 481 -2.63 -12.21 1.78
N CYS A 482 -3.86 -12.69 1.83
CA CYS A 482 -4.87 -12.47 0.80
C CYS A 482 -6.20 -12.05 1.44
N VAL A 483 -6.92 -11.13 0.81
CA VAL A 483 -8.34 -10.89 1.09
C VAL A 483 -9.18 -11.42 -0.07
N ARG A 484 -10.14 -12.29 0.24
CA ARG A 484 -11.17 -12.78 -0.69
C ARG A 484 -12.28 -11.75 -0.78
N GLY A 485 -12.11 -10.77 -1.67
CA GLY A 485 -13.11 -9.71 -1.94
C GLY A 485 -14.43 -10.23 -2.51
N ASP A 486 -14.40 -11.42 -3.12
CA ASP A 486 -15.54 -12.16 -3.64
C ASP A 486 -16.40 -12.80 -2.54
N ILE A 487 -15.85 -12.97 -1.33
CA ILE A 487 -16.56 -13.50 -0.16
C ILE A 487 -16.96 -12.36 0.76
N ARG A 488 -18.26 -12.25 1.05
CA ARG A 488 -18.83 -11.13 1.80
C ARG A 488 -19.58 -11.61 3.03
N LEU A 489 -19.16 -11.11 4.20
CA LEU A 489 -19.83 -11.33 5.48
C LEU A 489 -20.23 -9.99 6.11
N ILE A 490 -21.16 -10.02 7.06
CA ILE A 490 -21.58 -8.82 7.80
C ILE A 490 -20.92 -8.84 9.18
N HIS A 491 -20.33 -7.72 9.59
CA HIS A 491 -19.71 -7.58 10.91
C HIS A 491 -20.39 -6.44 11.70
N LYS A 492 -20.91 -6.77 12.89
CA LYS A 492 -21.76 -5.85 13.69
C LYS A 492 -20.98 -4.95 14.67
N GLU A 493 -19.68 -4.75 14.41
CA GLU A 493 -18.64 -4.11 15.24
C GLU A 493 -19.04 -2.88 16.07
N SER A 494 -19.92 -2.00 15.53
CA SER A 494 -20.21 -0.67 16.10
C SER A 494 -20.81 -0.71 17.52
N VAL A 495 -21.15 -1.88 18.05
CA VAL A 495 -21.83 -2.04 19.34
C VAL A 495 -20.90 -2.57 20.44
N SER A 496 -19.91 -3.42 20.14
CA SER A 496 -19.09 -4.09 21.17
C SER A 496 -17.84 -3.29 21.57
N ARG A 497 -17.21 -2.60 20.62
CA ARG A 497 -15.91 -1.93 20.84
C ARG A 497 -16.03 -0.48 21.35
N GLY A 498 -17.00 0.29 20.84
CA GLY A 498 -17.03 1.75 20.99
C GLY A 498 -15.81 2.43 20.36
N THR A 499 -15.74 3.77 20.31
CA THR A 499 -14.56 4.44 19.73
C THR A 499 -13.43 4.54 20.77
N ASP A 500 -12.23 4.06 20.40
CA ASP A 500 -11.07 3.96 21.30
C ASP A 500 -10.51 5.33 21.72
N ASP A 501 -10.83 6.39 20.99
CA ASP A 501 -10.39 7.78 21.20
C ASP A 501 -11.16 8.53 22.30
N LEU A 502 -12.34 8.03 22.70
CA LEU A 502 -13.17 8.66 23.73
C LEU A 502 -12.79 8.28 25.16
N ASN A 503 -11.89 7.31 25.36
CA ASN A 503 -11.44 6.84 26.67
C ASN A 503 -9.92 6.86 26.77
N GLU A 504 -9.37 7.63 27.73
CA GLU A 504 -7.92 7.80 27.92
C GLU A 504 -7.16 6.48 28.12
N THR A 505 -7.78 5.50 28.80
CA THR A 505 -7.17 4.18 29.02
C THR A 505 -7.09 3.38 27.72
N LYS A 506 -8.16 3.43 26.90
CA LYS A 506 -8.18 2.77 25.57
C LYS A 506 -7.17 3.41 24.63
N TYR A 507 -7.11 4.74 24.59
CA TYR A 507 -6.14 5.48 23.79
C TYR A 507 -4.68 5.18 24.19
N ARG A 508 -4.36 5.15 25.49
CA ARG A 508 -3.01 4.78 25.96
C ARG A 508 -2.62 3.36 25.55
N ARG A 509 -3.56 2.41 25.61
CA ARG A 509 -3.33 1.03 25.13
C ARG A 509 -3.08 1.01 23.63
N LEU A 510 -3.92 1.70 22.84
CA LEU A 510 -3.76 1.82 21.39
C LEU A 510 -2.36 2.30 21.01
N ILE A 511 -1.87 3.38 21.65
CA ILE A 511 -0.53 3.92 21.40
C ILE A 511 0.57 2.92 21.82
N LYS A 512 0.40 2.20 22.94
CA LYS A 512 1.35 1.19 23.41
C LYS A 512 1.47 0.04 22.40
N GLU A 513 0.34 -0.51 21.97
CA GLU A 513 0.28 -1.64 21.03
C GLU A 513 0.77 -1.22 19.64
N HIS A 514 0.41 -0.02 19.18
CA HIS A 514 0.97 0.58 17.97
C HIS A 514 2.50 0.67 18.05
N THR A 515 3.04 1.25 19.14
CA THR A 515 4.49 1.34 19.33
C THR A 515 5.16 -0.02 19.31
N ARG A 516 4.53 -1.03 19.92
CA ARG A 516 5.04 -2.41 19.92
C ARG A 516 5.05 -3.02 18.52
N LEU A 517 3.99 -2.81 17.73
CA LEU A 517 3.90 -3.29 16.35
C LEU A 517 5.12 -2.81 15.54
N TYR A 518 5.39 -1.51 15.53
CA TYR A 518 6.53 -0.96 14.77
C TYR A 518 7.90 -1.27 15.39
N ALA A 519 7.96 -1.51 16.71
CA ALA A 519 9.20 -1.98 17.34
C ALA A 519 9.53 -3.42 16.97
N LYS A 520 8.50 -4.29 16.85
CA LYS A 520 8.64 -5.70 16.48
C LYS A 520 8.92 -5.85 14.98
N HIS A 521 8.16 -5.14 14.16
CA HIS A 521 8.30 -5.15 12.71
C HIS A 521 9.03 -3.88 12.33
N ALA A 522 10.36 -3.95 12.32
CA ALA A 522 11.21 -2.84 11.93
C ALA A 522 10.94 -2.47 10.46
N LEU A 523 9.93 -1.62 10.24
CA LEU A 523 9.63 -1.02 8.96
C LEU A 523 10.71 0.04 8.70
N LYS A 524 11.91 -0.43 8.37
CA LYS A 524 12.96 0.38 7.75
C LYS A 524 12.49 0.75 6.35
N ASN A 525 11.63 1.76 6.24
CA ASN A 525 11.33 2.47 4.98
C ASN A 525 10.96 1.58 3.78
N SER A 526 10.50 0.35 3.99
CA SER A 526 10.13 -0.55 2.91
C SER A 526 8.66 -0.33 2.57
N PRO A 527 8.31 0.00 1.31
CA PRO A 527 6.92 -0.02 0.91
C PRO A 527 6.42 -1.45 1.13
N HIS A 528 5.27 -1.56 1.77
CA HIS A 528 4.61 -2.85 1.88
C HIS A 528 4.23 -3.32 0.47
N PRO A 529 4.54 -4.57 0.11
CA PRO A 529 4.65 -4.99 -1.29
C PRO A 529 3.33 -4.84 -2.06
N TYR A 530 2.19 -5.03 -1.41
CA TYR A 530 0.91 -5.12 -2.10
C TYR A 530 0.14 -3.80 -2.22
N TYR A 531 0.74 -2.68 -1.80
CA TYR A 531 0.13 -1.35 -1.96
C TYR A 531 1.13 -0.38 -2.58
N ASN A 532 0.85 0.07 -3.81
CA ASN A 532 1.76 0.91 -4.57
C ASN A 532 2.00 2.26 -3.88
N ILE A 533 3.26 2.63 -3.74
CA ILE A 533 3.71 3.85 -3.05
C ILE A 533 3.28 5.16 -3.74
N ASN A 534 2.79 5.10 -4.98
CA ASN A 534 2.19 6.23 -5.69
C ASN A 534 0.71 6.44 -5.33
N LEU A 535 0.12 5.55 -4.53
CA LEU A 535 -1.24 5.67 -4.00
C LEU A 535 -1.25 6.32 -2.60
N ALA A 536 -2.39 6.90 -2.23
CA ALA A 536 -2.54 7.71 -1.03
C ALA A 536 -2.19 6.94 0.25
N MET A 537 -1.25 7.50 1.02
CA MET A 537 -0.72 6.90 2.27
C MET A 537 -1.32 7.49 3.55
N ARG A 538 -2.41 8.28 3.48
CA ARG A 538 -2.92 9.07 4.64
C ARG A 538 -4.41 8.88 4.97
N TYR A 539 -5.09 7.93 4.35
CA TYR A 539 -6.52 7.61 4.58
C TYR A 539 -6.92 6.32 3.83
N ALA A 540 -8.11 5.77 4.11
CA ALA A 540 -8.66 4.56 3.48
C ALA A 540 -8.81 4.62 1.93
N GLY A 541 -8.64 5.80 1.34
CA GLY A 541 -8.74 5.98 -0.10
C GLY A 541 -7.54 5.47 -0.87
N THR A 542 -7.76 5.11 -2.13
CA THR A 542 -6.83 4.43 -3.05
C THR A 542 -6.46 5.30 -4.25
N GLY A 543 -6.61 6.61 -4.12
CA GLY A 543 -6.23 7.57 -5.17
C GLY A 543 -4.74 7.84 -5.25
N PRO A 544 -4.27 8.60 -6.27
CA PRO A 544 -2.88 9.03 -6.36
C PRO A 544 -2.43 9.84 -5.13
N ASP A 545 -1.20 9.61 -4.65
CA ASP A 545 -0.60 10.40 -3.58
C ASP A 545 0.00 11.70 -4.12
N TYR A 546 -0.81 12.77 -4.05
CA TYR A 546 -0.37 14.11 -4.45
C TYR A 546 0.62 14.75 -3.47
N THR A 547 0.76 14.23 -2.24
CA THR A 547 1.65 14.83 -1.23
C THR A 547 3.12 14.64 -1.57
N ARG A 548 3.47 13.51 -2.19
CA ARG A 548 4.84 13.19 -2.62
C ARG A 548 5.42 14.20 -3.62
N TRP A 549 4.59 14.83 -4.44
CA TRP A 549 5.01 15.71 -5.54
C TRP A 549 4.85 17.22 -5.26
N MET A 550 4.04 17.59 -4.26
CA MET A 550 3.67 18.98 -4.03
C MET A 550 4.72 19.81 -3.27
N TYR A 551 5.75 19.22 -2.67
CA TYR A 551 6.69 19.96 -1.84
C TYR A 551 7.93 20.45 -2.59
N LYS A 552 7.74 21.38 -3.53
CA LYS A 552 8.77 22.41 -3.82
C LYS A 552 8.81 23.37 -2.63
N VAL A 553 9.60 23.04 -1.61
CA VAL A 553 9.85 23.92 -0.47
C VAL A 553 10.39 25.27 -1.00
N LYS A 554 9.81 26.39 -0.54
CA LYS A 554 10.14 27.74 -1.06
C LYS A 554 11.25 28.44 -0.29
N THR A 555 11.63 27.91 0.87
CA THR A 555 12.63 28.54 1.72
C THR A 555 14.03 28.15 1.26
N LYS A 556 14.88 29.17 1.07
CA LYS A 556 16.25 28.98 0.61
C LYS A 556 17.20 29.16 1.78
N ALA A 557 17.93 28.11 2.13
CA ALA A 557 19.06 28.26 3.02
C ALA A 557 20.17 29.11 2.40
N ARG A 558 20.93 29.80 3.25
CA ARG A 558 22.14 30.54 2.88
C ARG A 558 23.13 30.59 4.04
N LYS A 559 24.40 30.93 3.75
CA LYS A 559 25.34 31.32 4.81
C LYS A 559 24.89 32.61 5.50
N MET A 560 25.09 32.69 6.81
CA MET A 560 24.82 33.89 7.61
C MET A 560 25.89 34.95 7.40
N THR A 561 25.51 36.22 7.47
CA THR A 561 26.45 37.35 7.43
C THR A 561 27.09 37.58 8.82
N PRO A 562 28.26 38.25 8.91
CA PRO A 562 28.90 38.52 10.19
C PRO A 562 28.01 39.27 11.20
N ALA A 563 27.18 40.21 10.72
CA ALA A 563 26.23 40.93 11.57
C ALA A 563 25.14 40.02 12.15
N GLU A 564 24.61 39.08 11.34
CA GLU A 564 23.62 38.09 11.78
C GLU A 564 24.22 37.08 12.77
N ILE A 565 25.47 36.66 12.56
CA ILE A 565 26.17 35.77 13.50
C ILE A 565 26.36 36.47 14.84
N LYS A 566 26.76 37.75 14.84
CA LYS A 566 26.87 38.54 16.06
C LYS A 566 25.53 38.63 16.80
N ALA A 567 24.46 38.99 16.08
CA ALA A 567 23.10 39.07 16.64
C ALA A 567 22.59 37.72 17.18
N TRP A 568 22.86 36.62 16.48
CA TRP A 568 22.50 35.27 16.94
C TRP A 568 23.29 34.83 18.16
N LYS A 569 24.59 35.20 18.28
CA LYS A 569 25.40 34.90 19.46
C LYS A 569 24.93 35.67 20.70
N GLU A 570 24.51 36.93 20.52
CA GLU A 570 24.00 37.80 21.59
C GLU A 570 22.52 37.52 21.95
N ALA A 571 21.78 36.77 21.12
CA ALA A 571 20.39 36.43 21.39
C ALA A 571 20.23 35.58 22.66
N PRO A 572 19.23 35.86 23.52
CA PRO A 572 19.04 35.14 24.76
C PRO A 572 18.68 33.68 24.50
N VAL A 573 19.29 32.77 25.26
CA VAL A 573 18.96 31.34 25.24
C VAL A 573 17.67 31.13 26.02
N ARG A 574 16.73 30.40 25.41
CA ARG A 574 15.46 30.01 26.01
C ARG A 574 15.52 28.52 26.33
N GLU A 575 14.98 28.12 27.48
CA GLU A 575 14.88 26.70 27.89
C GLU A 575 13.43 26.18 27.87
N ASP A 576 12.48 27.08 27.62
CA ASP A 576 11.04 26.88 27.66
C ASP A 576 10.41 26.80 26.25
N MET A 577 11.22 26.53 25.23
CA MET A 577 10.73 26.16 23.91
C MET A 577 10.68 24.65 23.79
N GLU A 578 9.54 24.14 23.35
CA GLU A 578 9.41 22.77 22.89
C GLU A 578 9.60 22.76 21.38
N ILE A 579 10.38 21.78 20.91
CA ILE A 579 10.60 21.49 19.50
C ILE A 579 10.60 19.98 19.31
N ALA A 580 9.94 19.54 18.26
CA ALA A 580 10.05 18.18 17.78
C ALA A 580 10.42 18.22 16.29
N PHE A 581 11.24 17.26 15.90
CA PHE A 581 11.57 17.00 14.51
C PHE A 581 10.88 15.71 14.12
N ASP A 582 10.10 15.74 13.04
CA ASP A 582 9.37 14.56 12.57
C ASP A 582 10.24 13.74 11.61
N GLU A 583 11.03 14.42 10.78
CA GLU A 583 11.81 13.77 9.73
C GLU A 583 12.98 14.67 9.27
N ILE A 584 14.10 14.03 8.93
CA ILE A 584 15.20 14.65 8.17
C ILE A 584 15.48 13.78 6.96
N ASP A 585 15.21 14.29 5.76
CA ASP A 585 15.46 13.60 4.49
C ASP A 585 16.61 14.29 3.74
N ALA A 586 17.52 13.50 3.16
CA ALA A 586 18.77 13.98 2.56
C ALA A 586 19.03 13.32 1.20
N PHE A 587 18.67 14.02 0.13
CA PHE A 587 19.02 13.70 -1.25
C PHE A 587 19.74 14.91 -1.90
N LYS A 588 19.11 15.59 -2.86
CA LYS A 588 19.65 16.86 -3.43
C LYS A 588 19.54 18.03 -2.45
N TYR A 589 18.58 17.97 -1.53
CA TYR A 589 18.38 18.93 -0.46
C TYR A 589 18.34 18.18 0.87
N VAL A 590 18.65 18.87 1.97
CA VAL A 590 18.38 18.42 3.34
C VAL A 590 17.09 19.10 3.79
N HIS A 591 16.02 18.31 3.96
CA HIS A 591 14.76 18.80 4.51
C HIS A 591 14.66 18.44 5.98
N ILE A 592 14.19 19.38 6.79
CA ILE A 592 13.97 19.19 8.23
C ILE A 592 12.52 19.57 8.53
N PHE A 593 11.73 18.57 8.91
CA PHE A 593 10.33 18.72 9.27
C PHE A 593 10.18 18.73 10.78
N GLY A 594 9.25 19.53 11.29
CA GLY A 594 9.05 19.61 12.72
C GLY A 594 7.86 20.47 13.12
N TRP A 595 7.75 20.67 14.42
CA TRP A 595 6.97 21.75 15.01
C TRP A 595 7.71 22.31 16.22
N SER A 596 7.47 23.58 16.53
CA SER A 596 8.11 24.23 17.68
C SER A 596 7.27 25.37 18.24
N PHE A 597 7.16 25.44 19.57
CA PHE A 597 6.46 26.50 20.27
C PHE A 597 7.07 26.77 21.66
N ALA A 598 7.00 28.01 22.14
CA ALA A 598 7.35 28.37 23.51
C ALA A 598 6.17 28.09 24.47
N THR A 599 6.43 27.40 25.57
CA THR A 599 5.39 26.91 26.49
C THR A 599 4.76 28.02 27.33
N ASP A 600 5.49 29.10 27.57
CA ASP A 600 5.05 30.30 28.32
C ASP A 600 4.45 31.39 27.40
N TYR A 601 4.47 31.19 26.07
CA TYR A 601 4.13 32.23 25.10
C TYR A 601 2.80 31.96 24.38
N LYS A 602 1.82 32.87 24.53
CA LYS A 602 0.46 32.65 24.00
C LYS A 602 0.32 32.85 22.49
N PHE A 603 1.29 33.48 21.83
CA PHE A 603 1.24 33.83 20.40
C PHE A 603 2.29 33.11 19.55
N ASN A 604 2.52 31.82 19.83
CA ASN A 604 3.54 31.01 19.14
C ASN A 604 3.47 31.08 17.60
N HIS A 605 2.27 31.09 17.04
CA HIS A 605 2.02 31.23 15.61
C HIS A 605 2.46 32.57 14.98
N LYS A 606 2.80 33.59 15.78
CA LYS A 606 3.29 34.92 15.34
C LYS A 606 4.80 35.12 15.56
N THR A 607 5.48 34.09 16.05
CA THR A 607 6.95 34.15 16.19
C THR A 607 7.58 34.04 14.81
N ASP A 608 8.55 34.92 14.54
CA ASP A 608 9.40 34.77 13.36
C ASP A 608 10.41 33.67 13.66
N ARG A 609 10.41 32.59 12.88
CA ARG A 609 11.17 31.37 13.20
C ARG A 609 12.07 30.99 12.04
N ARG A 610 13.33 30.73 12.38
CA ARG A 610 14.39 30.35 11.45
C ARG A 610 15.17 29.17 12.00
N MET A 611 15.63 28.28 11.13
CA MET A 611 16.54 27.20 11.50
C MET A 611 17.98 27.63 11.23
N VAL A 612 18.83 27.56 12.24
CA VAL A 612 20.27 27.77 12.12
C VAL A 612 20.97 26.41 12.26
N ILE A 613 21.84 26.08 11.32
CA ILE A 613 22.80 25.00 11.49
C ILE A 613 24.21 25.59 11.52
N TYR A 614 25.02 25.19 12.50
CA TYR A 614 26.32 25.83 12.71
C TYR A 614 27.39 24.92 13.32
N ASP A 615 28.65 25.24 13.02
CA ASP A 615 29.84 24.71 13.70
C ASP A 615 30.70 25.89 14.22
N ASP A 616 31.94 25.64 14.63
CA ASP A 616 32.82 26.69 15.15
C ASP A 616 33.18 27.78 14.12
N LYS A 617 33.05 27.51 12.83
CA LYS A 617 33.47 28.35 11.70
C LYS A 617 32.34 28.74 10.74
N ASN A 618 31.36 27.88 10.54
CA ASN A 618 30.33 27.98 9.50
C ASN A 618 28.93 28.11 10.13
N PHE A 619 28.12 29.02 9.58
CA PHE A 619 26.76 29.28 10.04
C PHE A 619 25.82 29.39 8.83
N TYR A 620 24.78 28.55 8.81
CA TYR A 620 23.76 28.56 7.76
C TYR A 620 22.39 28.79 8.35
N LEU A 621 21.57 29.53 7.63
CA LEU A 621 20.22 29.93 8.04
C LEU A 621 19.22 29.50 6.97
N ALA A 622 18.17 28.81 7.38
CA ALA A 622 16.98 28.56 6.58
C ALA A 622 15.76 29.25 7.21
N GLU A 623 15.01 29.97 6.39
CA GLU A 623 13.66 30.40 6.77
C GLU A 623 12.76 29.17 6.90
N LEU A 624 11.79 29.24 7.81
CA LEU A 624 10.84 28.17 8.01
C LEU A 624 9.57 28.40 7.21
N GLN A 625 9.14 27.40 6.47
CA GLN A 625 7.81 27.39 5.89
C GLN A 625 6.84 26.84 6.93
N SER A 626 5.83 27.62 7.32
CA SER A 626 4.81 27.17 8.28
C SER A 626 4.04 25.96 7.76
N TRP A 627 3.78 25.02 8.66
CA TRP A 627 3.06 23.77 8.39
C TRP A 627 1.99 23.58 9.46
N TYR A 628 0.76 23.29 9.03
CA TYR A 628 -0.36 23.07 9.95
C TYR A 628 -0.28 21.67 10.56
N ARG A 629 -0.26 21.60 11.89
CA ARG A 629 -0.03 20.42 12.72
C ARG A 629 -1.07 20.32 13.84
N PRO A 630 -2.31 19.90 13.53
CA PRO A 630 -3.40 19.84 14.51
C PRO A 630 -3.10 18.93 15.71
N ASP A 631 -2.14 18.02 15.57
CA ASP A 631 -1.56 17.18 16.62
C ASP A 631 -0.68 17.96 17.61
N ALA A 632 0.03 19.01 17.20
CA ALA A 632 0.82 19.86 18.10
C ALA A 632 -0.04 20.53 19.18
N TYR A 633 -1.27 20.93 18.82
CA TYR A 633 -2.26 21.44 19.78
C TYR A 633 -2.79 20.35 20.72
N LYS A 634 -3.02 19.15 20.20
CA LYS A 634 -3.51 18.02 21.00
C LYS A 634 -2.49 17.56 22.05
N LEU A 635 -1.19 17.75 21.81
CA LEU A 635 -0.11 17.30 22.69
C LEU A 635 -0.01 18.04 24.02
N LYS A 636 -0.20 19.36 24.04
CA LYS A 636 -0.05 20.18 25.28
C LYS A 636 -1.27 21.05 25.60
N ARG A 637 -2.28 21.06 24.72
CA ARG A 637 -3.48 21.91 24.80
C ARG A 637 -3.17 23.40 24.93
N ILE A 638 -2.02 23.83 24.39
CA ILE A 638 -1.61 25.23 24.36
C ILE A 638 -2.18 25.86 23.08
N PRO A 639 -3.01 26.91 23.16
CA PRO A 639 -3.69 27.50 22.00
C PRO A 639 -2.74 27.92 20.87
N ASN A 640 -3.17 27.68 19.62
CA ASN A 640 -2.49 28.06 18.37
C ASN A 640 -1.18 27.31 18.07
N THR A 641 -0.86 26.25 18.82
CA THR A 641 0.32 25.40 18.54
C THR A 641 0.12 24.52 17.31
N GLU A 642 -1.12 24.33 16.86
CA GLU A 642 -1.45 23.70 15.59
C GLU A 642 -0.95 24.46 14.35
N PHE A 643 -0.59 25.73 14.49
CA PHE A 643 0.03 26.53 13.42
C PHE A 643 1.55 26.62 13.56
N CYS A 644 2.12 25.84 14.47
CA CYS A 644 3.53 25.90 14.81
C CYS A 644 4.35 24.76 14.19
N GLY A 645 3.82 24.02 13.22
CA GLY A 645 4.64 23.17 12.36
C GLY A 645 5.55 24.00 11.45
N PHE A 646 6.64 23.38 11.01
CA PHE A 646 7.59 23.97 10.08
C PHE A 646 8.22 22.94 9.14
N ILE A 647 8.71 23.45 8.02
CA ILE A 647 9.61 22.76 7.10
C ILE A 647 10.80 23.68 6.84
N ALA A 648 12.02 23.20 7.09
CA ALA A 648 13.26 23.85 6.69
C ALA A 648 13.89 23.09 5.52
N GLN A 649 14.49 23.81 4.57
CA GLN A 649 15.22 23.21 3.46
C GLN A 649 16.60 23.84 3.35
N PHE A 650 17.63 22.99 3.30
CA PHE A 650 18.99 23.36 2.97
C PHE A 650 19.41 22.72 1.66
N ASP A 651 20.12 23.46 0.81
CA ASP A 651 20.76 22.85 -0.35
C ASP A 651 21.88 21.93 0.14
N ASN A 652 21.83 20.66 -0.29
CA ASN A 652 23.02 19.83 -0.22
C ASN A 652 24.06 20.52 -1.15
N GLY A 653 25.36 20.37 -1.10
CA GLY A 653 26.28 21.25 -1.86
C GLY A 653 26.38 22.72 -1.40
N LEU A 654 25.43 23.33 -0.67
CA LEU A 654 25.63 24.62 0.02
C LEU A 654 26.36 24.43 1.36
N ILE A 655 25.93 23.44 2.16
CA ILE A 655 26.61 23.09 3.42
C ILE A 655 27.93 22.37 3.08
N GLU A 656 28.97 22.55 3.89
CA GLU A 656 30.23 21.81 3.75
C GLU A 656 30.12 20.45 4.47
N GLU A 657 31.03 19.51 4.22
CA GLU A 657 31.09 18.27 5.01
C GLU A 657 31.51 18.58 6.44
N GLY A 658 30.81 17.98 7.42
CA GLY A 658 31.06 18.31 8.81
C GLY A 658 29.88 18.01 9.74
N ARG A 659 30.07 18.37 11.00
CA ARG A 659 29.08 18.16 12.07
C ARG A 659 28.58 19.51 12.54
N TYR A 660 27.29 19.75 12.35
CA TYR A 660 26.63 21.02 12.64
C TYR A 660 25.61 20.84 13.75
N LYS A 661 25.55 21.79 14.68
CA LYS A 661 24.49 21.87 15.69
C LYS A 661 23.26 22.56 15.12
N LEU A 662 22.07 22.10 15.50
CA LEU A 662 20.80 22.71 15.11
C LEU A 662 20.32 23.66 16.22
N CYS A 663 19.97 24.87 15.84
CA CYS A 663 19.37 25.86 16.70
C CYS A 663 18.13 26.48 16.04
N LEU A 664 17.04 26.58 16.78
CA LEU A 664 15.88 27.36 16.38
C LEU A 664 16.10 28.81 16.83
N TRP A 665 16.13 29.75 15.89
CA TRP A 665 16.29 31.17 16.18
C TRP A 665 15.00 31.92 15.90
N THR A 666 14.58 32.72 16.87
CA THR A 666 13.36 33.52 16.79
C THR A 666 13.57 34.97 17.20
N ASN A 667 12.56 35.81 16.99
CA ASN A 667 12.55 37.19 17.48
C ASN A 667 12.46 37.33 19.02
N ILE A 668 12.16 36.25 19.75
CA ILE A 668 12.05 36.25 21.22
C ILE A 668 13.21 35.52 21.92
N GLY A 669 14.17 34.99 21.15
CA GLY A 669 15.33 34.27 21.66
C GLY A 669 15.73 33.12 20.76
N LYS A 670 16.74 32.36 21.19
CA LYS A 670 17.20 31.15 20.50
C LYS A 670 17.09 29.93 21.39
N PHE A 671 16.86 28.79 20.77
CA PHE A 671 16.75 27.50 21.44
C PHE A 671 17.77 26.53 20.84
N GLU A 672 18.67 26.04 21.69
CA GLU A 672 19.59 24.97 21.30
C GLU A 672 18.85 23.65 21.35
N THR A 673 18.74 22.98 20.21
CA THR A 673 17.90 21.79 20.10
C THR A 673 18.55 20.55 20.70
N GLY A 674 19.84 20.62 21.02
CA GLY A 674 20.67 19.48 21.41
C GLY A 674 20.88 18.45 20.30
N LYS A 675 20.40 18.71 19.08
CA LYS A 675 20.54 17.84 17.91
C LYS A 675 21.69 18.32 17.04
N GLU A 676 22.31 17.37 16.35
CA GLU A 676 23.37 17.62 15.38
C GLU A 676 22.98 17.06 14.01
N LEU A 677 23.28 17.81 12.95
CA LEU A 677 23.25 17.38 11.56
C LEU A 677 24.67 16.99 11.19
N ILE A 678 24.89 15.71 10.90
CA ILE A 678 26.15 15.21 10.37
C ILE A 678 25.97 15.12 8.86
N ARG A 679 26.84 15.81 8.13
CA ARG A 679 26.85 15.82 6.68
C ARG A 679 28.12 15.22 6.13
#